data_AF-A0A2S6GWD1-F1
#
_entry.id   AF-A0A2S6GWD1-F1
#
_cell.length_a   1.000
_cell.length_b   1.000
_cell.length_c   1.000
_cell.angle_alpha   90.00
_cell.angle_beta   90.00
_cell.angle_gamma   90.00
#
_symmetry.space_group_name_H-M   'P 1'
#
loop_
_entity.id
_entity.type
_entity.pdbx_description
1 polymer ?
#
loop_
_entity_poly.entity_id
_entity_poly.type
_entity_poly.pdbx_seq_one_letter_code
_entity_poly.pdbx_strand_id
1 'polypeptide(L)'
;MVLAGFADAVDLAVYRAGGEVVLRGGDLYGNPVWQDLRFTYPPFSAIVFTPLALVPLTAAKVLVVAVNGALLLFAVHRACRAVRLRAVLPIAAVVLLTEAVHASVYVGQINLLLLALVLVDVTGRGRGIGIGLAAGLKLTPLIFVGYLVAVRRFRDAAVAALVATSTVVAGFLVRPADSANYWLKGAFADTGRIYADLTSPHNQSLRGMLLRAGFEPWVWAVTACVLGAAALLVAALVTRRGERLLGATVVGLAGAAVSPWSWGHHWVWVVPLTAVVVDRVFRRRERIWVVPGALLVGTFPWVLALADPPDGSGPAALTGGPLRFVVGNLYLLLFLAVLGAAAGGRAADRLRHPVQTTHPVDPRRPFAPAQPTPLRRTRRVTRLAAFGLDWPPIRCRPTVSAVASGGSVLGRIAAVALLLCLALPGLASAEPASPAARVLSPADNTLVQTGVPVTLRGESTGVGADGVKYTEISLHDNDHFVVIAGAGETSWQYTITPADWQIGSLRVWTRVVTDNWVSTTSIALNLRITDGTRPAVTCPCTFNPPAAPDRSRLYTEREPLELGFRFFTDRPGTVTGVKLADAAPLEPGTTARLWGPRGLLAETSDTGAFPRLDFARPVPVDSHTDYVVSYTAPTGTYFATPAYFTGPVGNPPIIAGYDNFQPFPYGAPGLYGPARARPDQTYNGANYWVSPVFEPTG
;
A
#
# COMPACT_ATOMS: atom_id res chain seq x y z
N MET A 1 -14.56 -6.01 15.31
CA MET A 1 -15.38 -5.04 14.55
C MET A 1 -14.86 -3.63 14.71
N VAL A 2 -14.65 -3.13 15.93
CA VAL A 2 -14.05 -1.80 16.21
C VAL A 2 -12.79 -1.51 15.37
N LEU A 3 -11.77 -2.38 15.45
CA LEU A 3 -10.53 -2.22 14.65
C LEU A 3 -10.73 -2.18 13.12
N ALA A 4 -11.83 -2.74 12.59
CA ALA A 4 -12.10 -2.76 11.15
C ALA A 4 -12.81 -1.49 10.65
N GLY A 5 -13.48 -0.75 11.54
CA GLY A 5 -14.15 0.52 11.21
C GLY A 5 -13.16 1.68 11.06
N PHE A 6 -12.09 1.68 11.88
CA PHE A 6 -11.03 2.70 11.88
C PHE A 6 -9.85 2.40 10.96
N ALA A 7 -9.80 1.21 10.35
CA ALA A 7 -8.74 0.83 9.43
C ALA A 7 -8.91 1.59 8.10
N ASP A 8 -7.91 2.39 7.71
CA ASP A 8 -7.87 3.00 6.37
C ASP A 8 -7.97 1.93 5.28
N ALA A 9 -7.37 0.76 5.53
CA ALA A 9 -7.43 -0.42 4.67
C ALA A 9 -6.99 -0.15 3.23
N VAL A 10 -5.98 0.71 3.06
CA VAL A 10 -5.48 1.18 1.76
C VAL A 10 -5.08 0.01 0.85
N ASP A 11 -4.31 -0.95 1.35
CA ASP A 11 -3.86 -2.09 0.54
C ASP A 11 -5.02 -3.01 0.19
N LEU A 12 -5.98 -3.21 1.12
CA LEU A 12 -7.20 -3.94 0.81
C LEU A 12 -8.00 -3.26 -0.31
N ALA A 13 -8.08 -1.92 -0.34
CA ALA A 13 -8.74 -1.19 -1.40
C ALA A 13 -8.02 -1.40 -2.75
N VAL A 14 -6.69 -1.37 -2.78
CA VAL A 14 -5.89 -1.69 -3.98
C VAL A 14 -6.14 -3.13 -4.46
N TYR A 15 -6.22 -4.11 -3.54
CA TYR A 15 -6.51 -5.51 -3.91
C TYR A 15 -7.90 -5.69 -4.50
N ARG A 16 -8.91 -5.04 -3.90
CA ARG A 16 -10.27 -5.04 -4.42
C ARG A 16 -10.35 -4.39 -5.79
N ALA A 17 -9.73 -3.22 -5.96
CA ALA A 17 -9.72 -2.50 -7.22
C ALA A 17 -9.00 -3.28 -8.33
N GLY A 18 -7.89 -3.96 -8.01
CA GLY A 18 -7.26 -4.90 -8.94
C GLY A 18 -8.21 -6.04 -9.37
N GLY A 19 -9.01 -6.56 -8.43
CA GLY A 19 -10.09 -7.51 -8.74
C GLY A 19 -11.20 -6.92 -9.62
N GLU A 20 -11.60 -5.66 -9.40
CA GLU A 20 -12.57 -4.94 -10.24
C GLU A 20 -12.06 -4.75 -11.67
N VAL A 21 -10.78 -4.42 -11.84
CA VAL A 21 -10.14 -4.33 -13.16
C VAL A 21 -10.19 -5.67 -13.88
N VAL A 22 -9.93 -6.78 -13.18
CA VAL A 22 -10.07 -8.14 -13.74
C VAL A 22 -11.49 -8.41 -14.20
N LEU A 23 -12.51 -8.08 -13.39
CA LEU A 23 -13.93 -8.29 -13.73
C LEU A 23 -14.39 -7.48 -14.94
N ARG A 24 -13.91 -6.24 -15.08
CA ARG A 24 -14.28 -5.35 -16.19
C ARG A 24 -13.41 -5.51 -17.44
N GLY A 25 -12.37 -6.34 -17.37
CA GLY A 25 -11.45 -6.59 -18.48
C GLY A 25 -10.46 -5.45 -18.76
N GLY A 26 -10.28 -4.49 -17.85
CA GLY A 26 -9.38 -3.32 -18.02
C GLY A 26 -7.89 -3.67 -17.91
N ASP A 27 -6.99 -2.71 -18.14
CA ASP A 27 -5.53 -2.89 -18.01
C ASP A 27 -5.09 -2.77 -16.53
N LEU A 28 -4.51 -3.84 -15.98
CA LEU A 28 -4.09 -3.91 -14.57
C LEU A 28 -2.85 -3.05 -14.26
N TYR A 29 -2.06 -2.73 -15.27
CA TYR A 29 -0.70 -2.20 -15.09
C TYR A 29 -0.43 -0.89 -15.85
N GLY A 30 -1.34 -0.46 -16.73
CA GLY A 30 -1.25 0.81 -17.45
C GLY A 30 -1.49 2.03 -16.57
N ASN A 31 -2.43 1.95 -15.62
CA ASN A 31 -2.85 3.07 -14.77
C ASN A 31 -2.91 2.68 -13.28
N PRO A 32 -2.93 3.66 -12.35
CA PRO A 32 -3.34 3.43 -10.98
C PRO A 32 -4.70 2.73 -10.91
N VAL A 33 -4.85 1.78 -9.99
CA VAL A 33 -6.10 1.03 -9.79
C VAL A 33 -6.94 1.61 -8.66
N TRP A 34 -6.30 2.30 -7.70
CA TRP A 34 -6.98 2.92 -6.57
C TRP A 34 -6.26 4.22 -6.19
N GLN A 35 -6.95 5.36 -6.34
CA GLN A 35 -6.31 6.69 -6.21
C GLN A 35 -5.05 6.75 -7.08
N ASP A 36 -3.90 7.13 -6.51
CA ASP A 36 -2.61 7.16 -7.21
C ASP A 36 -1.83 5.84 -7.12
N LEU A 37 -2.38 4.82 -6.45
CA LEU A 37 -1.70 3.55 -6.21
C LEU A 37 -1.91 2.56 -7.36
N ARG A 38 -0.79 2.02 -7.83
CA ARG A 38 -0.76 1.00 -8.89
C ARG A 38 -0.80 -0.41 -8.32
N PHE A 39 -1.33 -1.35 -9.10
CA PHE A 39 -1.22 -2.77 -8.77
C PHE A 39 0.22 -3.26 -9.02
N THR A 40 0.84 -3.85 -8.00
CA THR A 40 2.27 -4.24 -8.01
C THR A 40 2.49 -5.75 -7.96
N TYR A 41 1.45 -6.54 -7.73
CA TYR A 41 1.56 -8.00 -7.58
C TYR A 41 1.36 -8.73 -8.91
N PRO A 42 1.75 -10.01 -9.01
CA PRO A 42 1.51 -10.81 -10.20
C PRO A 42 0.02 -10.84 -10.60
N PRO A 43 -0.30 -11.08 -11.88
CA PRO A 43 -1.69 -11.12 -12.35
C PRO A 43 -2.53 -12.16 -11.62
N PHE A 44 -1.91 -13.30 -11.25
CA PHE A 44 -2.54 -14.34 -10.43
C PHE A 44 -3.14 -13.78 -9.14
N SER A 45 -2.48 -12.81 -8.50
CA SER A 45 -2.95 -12.19 -7.27
C SER A 45 -4.23 -11.40 -7.48
N ALA A 46 -4.34 -10.62 -8.57
CA ALA A 46 -5.55 -9.89 -8.90
C ALA A 46 -6.73 -10.84 -9.17
N ILE A 47 -6.48 -11.97 -9.82
CA ILE A 47 -7.46 -13.04 -10.02
C ILE A 47 -7.93 -13.60 -8.67
N VAL A 48 -7.00 -13.89 -7.76
CA VAL A 48 -7.33 -14.39 -6.42
C VAL A 48 -8.10 -13.35 -5.59
N PHE A 49 -7.85 -12.05 -5.78
CA PHE A 49 -8.57 -10.99 -5.08
C PHE A 49 -9.89 -10.58 -5.72
N THR A 50 -10.20 -11.11 -6.90
CA THR A 50 -11.46 -10.82 -7.61
C THR A 50 -12.72 -11.01 -6.75
N PRO A 51 -12.85 -12.05 -5.90
CA PRO A 51 -14.00 -12.16 -5.01
C PRO A 51 -14.17 -11.00 -4.02
N LEU A 52 -13.09 -10.32 -3.61
CA LEU A 52 -13.16 -9.17 -2.70
C LEU A 52 -13.84 -7.96 -3.34
N ALA A 53 -13.80 -7.84 -4.67
CA ALA A 53 -14.49 -6.79 -5.42
C ALA A 53 -16.02 -6.89 -5.31
N LEU A 54 -16.54 -8.10 -5.13
CA LEU A 54 -17.98 -8.38 -5.06
C LEU A 54 -18.58 -8.14 -3.67
N VAL A 55 -17.74 -7.99 -2.65
CA VAL A 55 -18.17 -7.82 -1.25
C VAL A 55 -18.22 -6.32 -0.94
N PRO A 56 -19.19 -5.79 -0.16
CA PRO A 56 -19.15 -4.39 0.29
C PRO A 56 -17.86 -4.06 1.05
N LEU A 57 -17.34 -2.83 0.91
CA LEU A 57 -16.04 -2.43 1.50
C LEU A 57 -15.98 -2.69 3.00
N THR A 58 -17.01 -2.30 3.74
CA THR A 58 -17.10 -2.52 5.19
C THR A 58 -17.01 -4.00 5.56
N ALA A 59 -17.69 -4.87 4.81
CA ALA A 59 -17.66 -6.31 5.04
C ALA A 59 -16.27 -6.90 4.73
N ALA A 60 -15.60 -6.42 3.66
CA ALA A 60 -14.23 -6.83 3.36
C ALA A 60 -13.23 -6.38 4.44
N LYS A 61 -13.37 -5.17 5.00
CA LYS A 61 -12.55 -4.70 6.13
C LYS A 61 -12.70 -5.63 7.34
N VAL A 62 -13.93 -5.96 7.72
CA VAL A 62 -14.21 -6.89 8.83
C VAL A 62 -13.61 -8.27 8.55
N LEU A 63 -13.79 -8.80 7.34
CA LEU A 63 -13.25 -10.10 6.95
C LEU A 63 -11.73 -10.11 7.04
N VAL A 64 -11.04 -9.10 6.51
CA VAL A 64 -9.57 -9.03 6.50
C VAL A 64 -8.99 -8.93 7.89
N VAL A 65 -9.60 -8.15 8.79
CA VAL A 65 -9.17 -8.09 10.20
C VAL A 65 -9.33 -9.46 10.87
N ALA A 66 -10.47 -10.13 10.66
CA ALA A 66 -10.72 -11.47 11.22
C ALA A 66 -9.73 -12.51 10.68
N VAL A 67 -9.48 -12.50 9.36
CA VAL A 67 -8.55 -13.40 8.68
C VAL A 67 -7.11 -13.15 9.14
N ASN A 68 -6.66 -11.89 9.22
CA ASN A 68 -5.32 -11.58 9.73
C ASN A 68 -5.15 -11.98 11.20
N GLY A 69 -6.17 -11.79 12.05
CA GLY A 69 -6.15 -12.28 13.43
C GLY A 69 -6.02 -13.80 13.53
N ALA A 70 -6.79 -14.54 12.72
CA ALA A 70 -6.70 -16.00 12.67
C ALA A 70 -5.34 -16.48 12.14
N LEU A 71 -4.82 -15.86 11.08
CA LEU A 71 -3.51 -16.16 10.49
C LEU A 71 -2.37 -15.87 11.47
N LEU A 72 -2.46 -14.78 12.23
CA LEU A 72 -1.49 -14.45 13.26
C LEU A 72 -1.46 -15.52 14.35
N LEU A 73 -2.61 -15.89 14.91
CA LEU A 73 -2.71 -16.93 15.93
C LEU A 73 -2.18 -18.26 15.41
N PHE A 74 -2.51 -18.63 14.16
CA PHE A 74 -1.97 -19.81 13.50
C PHE A 74 -0.44 -19.77 13.37
N ALA A 75 0.11 -18.65 12.87
CA ALA A 75 1.55 -18.49 12.69
C ALA A 75 2.31 -18.54 14.02
N VAL A 76 1.82 -17.85 15.06
CA VAL A 76 2.40 -17.87 16.40
C VAL A 76 2.30 -19.28 17.01
N HIS A 77 1.16 -19.96 16.86
CA HIS A 77 0.99 -21.33 17.32
C HIS A 77 2.01 -22.27 16.67
N ARG A 78 2.18 -22.20 15.34
CA ARG A 78 3.17 -22.98 14.59
C ARG A 78 4.60 -22.68 15.04
N ALA A 79 4.94 -21.40 15.20
CA ALA A 79 6.25 -20.98 15.69
C ALA A 79 6.52 -21.52 17.11
N CYS A 80 5.60 -21.32 18.04
CA CYS A 80 5.69 -21.83 19.42
C CYS A 80 5.86 -23.35 19.45
N ARG A 81 5.08 -24.10 18.66
CA ARG A 81 5.21 -25.57 18.56
C ARG A 81 6.58 -25.99 18.05
N ALA A 82 7.14 -25.27 17.06
CA ALA A 82 8.44 -25.59 16.50
C ALA A 82 9.59 -25.42 17.50
N VAL A 83 9.47 -24.48 18.45
CA VAL A 83 10.46 -24.27 19.53
C VAL A 83 10.05 -24.86 20.89
N ARG A 84 8.90 -25.54 20.95
CA ARG A 84 8.31 -26.18 22.15
C ARG A 84 7.91 -25.20 23.27
N LEU A 85 7.48 -24.00 22.91
CA LEU A 85 6.92 -23.01 23.84
C LEU A 85 5.41 -23.20 24.00
N ARG A 86 4.90 -22.94 25.21
CA ARG A 86 3.45 -22.90 25.54
C ARG A 86 2.97 -21.46 25.82
N ALA A 87 3.52 -20.50 25.09
CA ALA A 87 3.29 -19.06 25.31
C ALA A 87 2.61 -18.39 24.10
N VAL A 88 1.65 -19.08 23.46
CA VAL A 88 1.00 -18.62 22.22
C VAL A 88 0.34 -17.25 22.39
N LEU A 89 -0.52 -17.09 23.41
CA LEU A 89 -1.24 -15.83 23.62
C LEU A 89 -0.30 -14.67 24.01
N PRO A 90 0.65 -14.81 24.97
CA PRO A 90 1.62 -13.75 25.24
C PRO A 90 2.47 -13.36 24.02
N ILE A 91 2.92 -14.32 23.22
CA ILE A 91 3.71 -14.03 22.02
C ILE A 91 2.84 -13.33 20.97
N ALA A 92 1.59 -13.75 20.78
CA ALA A 92 0.67 -13.08 19.88
C ALA A 92 0.41 -11.63 20.30
N ALA A 93 0.21 -11.39 21.61
CA ALA A 93 0.06 -10.05 22.16
C ALA A 93 1.29 -9.18 21.88
N VAL A 94 2.50 -9.65 22.17
CA VAL A 94 3.75 -8.91 21.88
C VAL A 94 3.91 -8.62 20.40
N VAL A 95 3.62 -9.61 19.55
CA VAL A 95 3.79 -9.48 18.11
C VAL A 95 2.76 -8.51 17.49
N LEU A 96 1.53 -8.44 18.03
CA LEU A 96 0.54 -7.42 17.62
C LEU A 96 1.05 -5.99 17.83
N LEU A 97 1.96 -5.77 18.79
CA LEU A 97 2.55 -4.47 19.07
C LEU A 97 3.70 -4.11 18.12
N THR A 98 4.19 -5.05 17.30
CA THR A 98 5.18 -4.73 16.27
C THR A 98 4.52 -3.97 15.13
N GLU A 99 5.21 -2.96 14.58
CA GLU A 99 4.67 -2.18 13.47
C GLU A 99 4.34 -3.08 12.28
N ALA A 100 5.18 -4.08 11.99
CA ALA A 100 4.95 -4.98 10.86
C ALA A 100 3.59 -5.69 10.91
N VAL A 101 3.12 -6.09 12.11
CA VAL A 101 1.84 -6.80 12.28
C VAL A 101 0.70 -5.82 12.50
N HIS A 102 0.90 -4.76 13.27
CA HIS A 102 -0.07 -3.69 13.46
C HIS A 102 -0.47 -3.07 12.11
N ALA A 103 0.52 -2.64 11.31
CA ALA A 103 0.31 -2.11 9.98
C ALA A 103 -0.37 -3.13 9.08
N SER A 104 0.01 -4.43 9.17
CA SER A 104 -0.62 -5.46 8.34
C SER A 104 -2.13 -5.57 8.56
N VAL A 105 -2.59 -5.43 9.82
CA VAL A 105 -4.02 -5.41 10.16
C VAL A 105 -4.66 -4.09 9.72
N TYR A 106 -3.99 -2.96 9.97
CA TYR A 106 -4.50 -1.61 9.71
C TYR A 106 -4.72 -1.32 8.21
N VAL A 107 -3.77 -1.69 7.35
CA VAL A 107 -3.88 -1.45 5.90
C VAL A 107 -4.51 -2.62 5.15
N GLY A 108 -4.67 -3.78 5.80
CA GLY A 108 -5.25 -4.98 5.20
C GLY A 108 -4.30 -5.80 4.33
N GLN A 109 -3.02 -5.89 4.72
CA GLN A 109 -1.99 -6.63 3.99
C GLN A 109 -2.18 -8.15 4.01
N ILE A 110 -1.61 -8.81 2.99
CA ILE A 110 -1.62 -10.28 2.84
C ILE A 110 -0.40 -10.97 3.46
N ASN A 111 0.57 -10.23 4.01
CA ASN A 111 1.87 -10.83 4.38
C ASN A 111 1.75 -11.92 5.46
N LEU A 112 0.76 -11.85 6.35
CA LEU A 112 0.48 -12.94 7.31
C LEU A 112 -0.03 -14.22 6.63
N LEU A 113 -0.74 -14.11 5.50
CA LEU A 113 -1.11 -15.27 4.68
C LEU A 113 0.13 -15.91 4.07
N LEU A 114 1.03 -15.11 3.49
CA LEU A 114 2.29 -15.58 2.91
C LEU A 114 3.16 -16.28 3.96
N LEU A 115 3.30 -15.67 5.14
CA LEU A 115 3.98 -16.25 6.29
C LEU A 115 3.36 -17.61 6.69
N ALA A 116 2.04 -17.67 6.83
CA ALA A 116 1.34 -18.89 7.22
C ALA A 116 1.57 -20.02 6.21
N LEU A 117 1.47 -19.74 4.91
CA LEU A 117 1.74 -20.69 3.83
C LEU A 117 3.17 -21.24 3.90
N VAL A 118 4.17 -20.37 4.08
CA VAL A 118 5.57 -20.80 4.23
C VAL A 118 5.76 -21.62 5.51
N LEU A 119 5.16 -21.21 6.63
CA LEU A 119 5.24 -21.94 7.90
C LEU A 119 4.66 -23.35 7.80
N VAL A 120 3.63 -23.57 6.98
CA VAL A 120 3.07 -24.90 6.70
C VAL A 120 4.13 -25.84 6.12
N ASP A 121 4.96 -25.36 5.21
CA ASP A 121 5.99 -26.15 4.52
C ASP A 121 7.27 -26.38 5.34
N VAL A 122 7.71 -25.35 6.06
CA VAL A 122 8.99 -25.41 6.80
C VAL A 122 8.83 -26.10 8.16
N THR A 123 7.67 -25.98 8.81
CA THR A 123 7.39 -26.63 10.10
C THR A 123 6.44 -27.83 10.02
N GLY A 124 5.82 -28.08 8.86
CA GLY A 124 4.83 -29.15 8.66
C GLY A 124 5.11 -30.06 7.46
N ARG A 125 4.04 -30.56 6.82
CA ARG A 125 4.08 -31.55 5.74
C ARG A 125 3.70 -30.99 4.35
N GLY A 126 3.66 -29.68 4.15
CA GLY A 126 3.15 -29.10 2.89
C GLY A 126 4.02 -29.30 1.64
N ARG A 127 5.26 -29.81 1.79
CA ARG A 127 6.16 -30.24 0.69
C ARG A 127 6.45 -29.16 -0.37
N GLY A 128 6.34 -27.88 -0.03
CA GLY A 128 6.67 -26.77 -0.93
C GLY A 128 5.47 -26.11 -1.61
N ILE A 129 4.26 -26.65 -1.45
CA ILE A 129 3.04 -26.08 -2.05
C ILE A 129 2.75 -24.67 -1.49
N GLY A 130 2.89 -24.49 -0.18
CA GLY A 130 2.66 -23.20 0.46
C GLY A 130 3.66 -22.13 -0.02
N ILE A 131 4.93 -22.48 -0.13
CA ILE A 131 5.99 -21.61 -0.66
C ILE A 131 5.69 -21.23 -2.11
N GLY A 132 5.28 -22.19 -2.95
CA GLY A 132 4.92 -21.93 -4.35
C GLY A 132 3.71 -21.00 -4.49
N LEU A 133 2.64 -21.23 -3.71
CA LEU A 133 1.46 -20.36 -3.68
C LEU A 133 1.80 -18.96 -3.18
N ALA A 134 2.62 -18.86 -2.13
CA ALA A 134 3.06 -17.57 -1.59
C ALA A 134 3.87 -16.80 -2.63
N ALA A 135 4.79 -17.46 -3.35
CA ALA A 135 5.59 -16.87 -4.42
C ALA A 135 4.74 -16.42 -5.63
N GLY A 136 3.67 -17.16 -5.94
CA GLY A 136 2.70 -16.80 -6.97
C GLY A 136 1.85 -15.59 -6.61
N LEU A 137 1.51 -15.42 -5.32
CA LEU A 137 0.77 -14.26 -4.81
C LEU A 137 1.65 -13.01 -4.67
N LYS A 138 2.92 -13.18 -4.33
CA LYS A 138 3.89 -12.10 -4.17
C LYS A 138 5.29 -12.68 -4.40
N LEU A 139 6.11 -12.00 -5.20
CA LEU A 139 7.38 -12.58 -5.67
C LEU A 139 8.40 -12.84 -4.54
N THR A 140 8.32 -12.11 -3.42
CA THR A 140 9.35 -12.14 -2.35
C THR A 140 9.55 -13.52 -1.69
N PRO A 141 8.51 -14.34 -1.42
CA PRO A 141 8.67 -15.74 -1.01
C PRO A 141 9.51 -16.64 -1.92
N LEU A 142 9.82 -16.27 -3.17
CA LEU A 142 10.63 -17.10 -4.07
C LEU A 142 12.02 -17.43 -3.52
N ILE A 143 12.58 -16.57 -2.64
CA ILE A 143 13.84 -16.84 -1.92
C ILE A 143 13.79 -18.16 -1.11
N PHE A 144 12.60 -18.61 -0.68
CA PHE A 144 12.44 -19.88 0.03
C PHE A 144 12.68 -21.10 -0.87
N VAL A 145 12.54 -20.98 -2.19
CA VAL A 145 12.96 -22.05 -3.12
C VAL A 145 14.48 -22.22 -3.05
N GLY A 146 15.23 -21.11 -3.07
CA GLY A 146 16.68 -21.11 -2.85
C GLY A 146 17.07 -21.70 -1.49
N TYR A 147 16.31 -21.39 -0.44
CA TYR A 147 16.49 -22.01 0.87
C TYR A 147 16.30 -23.53 0.84
N LEU A 148 15.23 -24.03 0.23
CA LEU A 148 14.98 -25.47 0.09
C LEU A 148 16.10 -26.17 -0.67
N VAL A 149 16.63 -25.57 -1.73
CA VAL A 149 17.83 -26.03 -2.45
C VAL A 149 19.04 -26.07 -1.53
N ALA A 150 19.30 -24.99 -0.78
CA ALA A 150 20.43 -24.89 0.14
C ALA A 150 20.39 -25.95 1.27
N VAL A 151 19.19 -26.35 1.71
CA VAL A 151 18.99 -27.44 2.68
C VAL A 151 18.82 -28.81 2.04
N ARG A 152 19.08 -28.94 0.72
CA ARG A 152 18.99 -30.18 -0.07
C ARG A 152 17.60 -30.84 -0.09
N ARG A 153 16.55 -30.05 0.08
CA ARG A 153 15.14 -30.48 -0.06
C ARG A 153 14.67 -30.29 -1.50
N PHE A 154 15.38 -30.91 -2.46
CA PHE A 154 15.16 -30.69 -3.89
C PHE A 154 13.75 -31.03 -4.37
N ARG A 155 13.13 -32.08 -3.81
CA ARG A 155 11.74 -32.44 -4.14
C ARG A 155 10.77 -31.33 -3.76
N ASP A 156 10.93 -30.77 -2.57
CA ASP A 156 10.06 -29.69 -2.10
C ASP A 156 10.33 -28.39 -2.87
N ALA A 157 11.59 -28.14 -3.24
CA ALA A 157 11.96 -27.01 -4.09
C ALA A 157 11.32 -27.13 -5.48
N ALA A 158 11.34 -28.32 -6.08
CA ALA A 158 10.71 -28.60 -7.37
C ALA A 158 9.20 -28.43 -7.31
N VAL A 159 8.54 -28.91 -6.24
CA VAL A 159 7.11 -28.70 -6.02
C VAL A 159 6.78 -27.22 -5.87
N ALA A 160 7.57 -26.48 -5.08
CA ALA A 160 7.38 -25.05 -4.90
C ALA A 160 7.53 -24.28 -6.22
N ALA A 161 8.56 -24.59 -7.00
CA ALA A 161 8.77 -24.00 -8.32
C ALA A 161 7.62 -24.34 -9.27
N LEU A 162 7.19 -25.61 -9.34
CA LEU A 162 6.09 -26.04 -10.19
C LEU A 162 4.77 -25.34 -9.83
N VAL A 163 4.45 -25.22 -8.55
CA VAL A 163 3.26 -24.52 -8.07
C VAL A 163 3.34 -23.04 -8.43
N ALA A 164 4.48 -22.37 -8.19
CA ALA A 164 4.67 -20.98 -8.58
C ALA A 164 4.51 -20.78 -10.10
N THR A 165 5.16 -21.61 -10.91
CA THR A 165 4.99 -21.60 -12.38
C THR A 165 3.54 -21.84 -12.78
N SER A 166 2.80 -22.71 -12.09
CA SER A 166 1.38 -22.96 -12.38
C SER A 166 0.52 -21.73 -12.12
N THR A 167 0.85 -20.91 -11.11
CA THR A 167 0.17 -19.61 -10.89
C THR A 167 0.45 -18.62 -12.01
N VAL A 168 1.67 -18.61 -12.56
CA VAL A 168 2.03 -17.79 -13.73
C VAL A 168 1.24 -18.23 -14.96
N VAL A 169 1.15 -19.53 -15.21
CA VAL A 169 0.35 -20.11 -16.30
C VAL A 169 -1.13 -19.74 -16.14
N ALA A 170 -1.69 -19.86 -14.93
CA ALA A 170 -3.06 -19.42 -14.66
C ALA A 170 -3.26 -17.92 -14.95
N GLY A 171 -2.27 -17.09 -14.62
CA GLY A 171 -2.24 -15.69 -15.01
C GLY A 171 -2.32 -15.50 -16.54
N PHE A 172 -1.51 -16.21 -17.32
CA PHE A 172 -1.54 -16.13 -18.79
C PHE A 172 -2.86 -16.63 -19.39
N LEU A 173 -3.47 -17.67 -18.80
CA LEU A 173 -4.74 -18.22 -19.27
C LEU A 173 -5.92 -17.25 -19.07
N VAL A 174 -5.93 -16.50 -17.97
CA VAL A 174 -7.05 -15.60 -17.63
C VAL A 174 -6.78 -14.16 -18.09
N ARG A 175 -5.52 -13.70 -18.01
CA ARG A 175 -5.07 -12.33 -18.29
C ARG A 175 -3.77 -12.33 -19.10
N PRO A 176 -3.80 -12.70 -20.39
CA PRO A 176 -2.60 -12.83 -21.22
C PRO A 176 -1.83 -11.52 -21.41
N ALA A 177 -2.53 -10.40 -21.65
CA ALA A 177 -1.91 -9.10 -21.86
C ALA A 177 -1.21 -8.58 -20.60
N ASP A 178 -1.89 -8.64 -19.44
CA ASP A 178 -1.29 -8.27 -18.16
C ASP A 178 -0.11 -9.17 -17.82
N SER A 179 -0.22 -10.47 -18.08
CA SER A 179 0.85 -11.43 -17.81
C SER A 179 2.07 -11.19 -18.69
N ALA A 180 1.88 -10.85 -19.96
CA ALA A 180 2.98 -10.44 -20.83
C ALA A 180 3.60 -9.13 -20.33
N ASN A 181 2.80 -8.13 -19.93
CA ASN A 181 3.31 -6.88 -19.37
C ASN A 181 4.14 -7.12 -18.10
N TYR A 182 3.59 -7.90 -17.16
CA TYR A 182 4.25 -8.24 -15.91
C TYR A 182 5.54 -9.02 -16.13
N TRP A 183 5.49 -10.18 -16.77
CA TRP A 183 6.62 -11.11 -16.82
C TRP A 183 7.61 -10.84 -17.95
N LEU A 184 7.14 -10.36 -19.10
CA LEU A 184 7.96 -10.23 -20.31
C LEU A 184 8.40 -8.79 -20.58
N LYS A 185 7.57 -7.79 -20.24
CA LYS A 185 7.89 -6.36 -20.42
C LYS A 185 8.52 -5.70 -19.19
N GLY A 186 8.76 -6.48 -18.13
CA GLY A 186 9.56 -6.02 -16.98
C GLY A 186 8.81 -5.21 -15.92
N ALA A 187 7.47 -5.13 -15.97
CA ALA A 187 6.69 -4.39 -14.97
C ALA A 187 6.91 -4.89 -13.53
N PHE A 188 7.31 -6.16 -13.33
CA PHE A 188 7.69 -6.69 -12.01
C PHE A 188 8.97 -6.10 -11.43
N ALA A 189 9.86 -5.58 -12.28
CA ALA A 189 11.18 -5.05 -11.90
C ALA A 189 11.21 -3.52 -11.84
N ASP A 190 10.21 -2.85 -12.39
CA ASP A 190 10.11 -1.40 -12.40
C ASP A 190 9.67 -0.85 -11.03
N THR A 191 10.66 -0.35 -10.29
CA THR A 191 10.46 0.17 -8.93
C THR A 191 9.78 1.54 -8.91
N GLY A 192 9.76 2.27 -10.02
CA GLY A 192 9.06 3.57 -10.11
C GLY A 192 7.54 3.42 -9.99
N ARG A 193 7.01 2.21 -10.22
CA ARG A 193 5.59 1.88 -10.03
C ARG A 193 5.20 1.65 -8.57
N ILE A 194 6.18 1.45 -7.70
CA ILE A 194 5.95 1.15 -6.28
C ILE A 194 5.86 2.46 -5.49
N TYR A 195 6.84 3.34 -5.69
CA TYR A 195 6.90 4.66 -5.09
C TYR A 195 7.86 5.56 -5.86
N ALA A 196 7.55 6.85 -5.96
CA ALA A 196 8.33 7.81 -6.76
C ALA A 196 9.71 8.09 -6.17
N ASP A 197 9.78 8.33 -4.85
CA ASP A 197 11.03 8.59 -4.14
C ASP A 197 11.59 7.32 -3.47
N LEU A 198 12.64 6.75 -4.07
CA LEU A 198 13.31 5.56 -3.56
C LEU A 198 14.09 5.80 -2.25
N THR A 199 14.35 7.05 -1.89
CA THR A 199 15.06 7.45 -0.65
C THR A 199 14.13 7.57 0.55
N SER A 200 12.81 7.52 0.34
CA SER A 200 11.77 7.63 1.36
C SER A 200 12.10 6.81 2.62
N PRO A 201 11.85 7.36 3.84
CA PRO A 201 12.04 6.62 5.09
C PRO A 201 11.15 5.38 5.20
N HIS A 202 10.04 5.31 4.44
CA HIS A 202 9.21 4.11 4.37
C HIS A 202 9.90 2.93 3.68
N ASN A 203 10.97 3.17 2.91
CA ASN A 203 11.79 2.11 2.33
C ASN A 203 12.76 1.53 3.37
N GLN A 204 12.31 0.50 4.06
CA GLN A 204 13.00 -0.28 5.08
C GLN A 204 13.86 -1.42 4.48
N SER A 205 14.24 -1.33 3.20
CA SER A 205 15.16 -2.29 2.54
C SER A 205 16.61 -1.81 2.56
N LEU A 206 17.55 -2.72 2.27
CA LEU A 206 18.96 -2.42 2.07
C LEU A 206 19.15 -1.35 0.98
N ARG A 207 18.33 -1.37 -0.08
CA ARG A 207 18.38 -0.36 -1.14
C ARG A 207 18.06 1.02 -0.59
N GLY A 208 16.98 1.14 0.18
CA GLY A 208 16.59 2.40 0.81
C GLY A 208 17.68 2.96 1.71
N MET A 209 18.29 2.10 2.54
CA MET A 209 19.41 2.48 3.41
C MET A 209 20.60 3.01 2.60
N LEU A 210 21.02 2.29 1.55
CA LEU A 210 22.17 2.65 0.72
C LEU A 210 21.93 3.96 -0.03
N LEU A 211 20.74 4.15 -0.59
CA LEU A 211 20.39 5.40 -1.28
C LEU A 211 20.37 6.59 -0.32
N ARG A 212 19.79 6.45 0.88
CA ARG A 212 19.84 7.49 1.92
C ARG A 212 21.26 7.79 2.41
N ALA A 213 22.18 6.83 2.29
CA ALA A 213 23.59 7.01 2.59
C ALA A 213 24.41 7.56 1.41
N GLY A 214 23.78 7.88 0.27
CA GLY A 214 24.43 8.47 -0.90
C GLY A 214 25.17 7.47 -1.80
N PHE A 215 24.90 6.16 -1.67
CA PHE A 215 25.49 5.16 -2.56
C PHE A 215 24.74 5.07 -3.89
N GLU A 216 25.49 4.78 -4.95
CA GLU A 216 24.97 4.53 -6.28
C GLU A 216 24.00 3.32 -6.33
N PRO A 217 22.94 3.36 -7.17
CA PRO A 217 21.91 2.31 -7.22
C PRO A 217 22.44 0.89 -7.47
N TRP A 218 23.54 0.73 -8.22
CA TRP A 218 24.12 -0.59 -8.54
C TRP A 218 24.77 -1.27 -7.32
N VAL A 219 25.19 -0.51 -6.31
CA VAL A 219 25.81 -1.02 -5.08
C VAL A 219 24.83 -1.94 -4.33
N TRP A 220 23.54 -1.62 -4.40
CA TRP A 220 22.49 -2.48 -3.84
C TRP A 220 22.51 -3.87 -4.47
N ALA A 221 22.63 -4.01 -5.79
CA ALA A 221 22.58 -5.31 -6.44
C ALA A 221 23.69 -6.24 -5.92
N VAL A 222 24.92 -5.73 -5.83
CA VAL A 222 26.08 -6.48 -5.32
C VAL A 222 25.89 -6.85 -3.85
N THR A 223 25.56 -5.87 -3.01
CA THR A 223 25.42 -6.09 -1.56
C THR A 223 24.22 -6.96 -1.21
N ALA A 224 23.10 -6.84 -1.93
CA ALA A 224 21.92 -7.70 -1.82
C ALA A 224 22.25 -9.15 -2.18
N CYS A 225 23.01 -9.39 -3.26
CA CYS A 225 23.47 -10.74 -3.61
C CYS A 225 24.35 -11.35 -2.53
N VAL A 226 25.34 -10.60 -2.03
CA VAL A 226 26.25 -11.08 -0.97
C VAL A 226 25.47 -11.37 0.32
N LEU A 227 24.62 -10.44 0.75
CA LEU A 227 23.86 -10.57 2.00
C LEU A 227 22.79 -11.67 1.90
N GLY A 228 22.12 -11.80 0.75
CA GLY A 228 21.17 -12.87 0.48
C GLY A 228 21.85 -14.25 0.49
N ALA A 229 23.01 -14.39 -0.15
CA ALA A 229 23.80 -15.63 -0.13
C ALA A 229 24.27 -15.98 1.28
N ALA A 230 24.75 -14.99 2.05
CA ALA A 230 25.15 -15.18 3.45
C ALA A 230 23.96 -15.63 4.31
N ALA A 231 22.79 -15.02 4.14
CA ALA A 231 21.57 -15.40 4.85
C ALA A 231 21.11 -16.81 4.52
N LEU A 232 21.11 -17.20 3.23
CA LEU A 232 20.80 -18.56 2.80
C LEU A 232 21.79 -19.58 3.36
N LEU A 233 23.07 -19.25 3.39
CA LEU A 233 24.11 -20.09 3.98
C LEU A 233 23.85 -20.27 5.48
N VAL A 234 23.70 -19.20 6.24
CA VAL A 234 23.42 -19.25 7.70
C VAL A 234 22.12 -20.02 7.97
N ALA A 235 21.06 -19.74 7.22
CA ALA A 235 19.79 -20.43 7.32
C ALA A 235 19.92 -21.93 7.07
N ALA A 236 20.67 -22.34 6.03
CA ALA A 236 20.92 -23.73 5.73
C ALA A 236 21.70 -24.43 6.87
N LEU A 237 22.68 -23.73 7.44
CA LEU A 237 23.51 -24.25 8.52
C LEU A 237 22.72 -24.47 9.82
N VAL A 238 21.90 -23.51 10.24
CA VAL A 238 21.06 -23.66 11.45
C VAL A 238 19.96 -24.72 11.22
N THR A 239 19.41 -24.79 10.00
CA THR A 239 18.40 -25.81 9.65
C THR A 239 18.98 -27.22 9.74
N ARG A 240 20.23 -27.42 9.29
CA ARG A 240 20.94 -28.71 9.40
C ARG A 240 21.19 -29.13 10.86
N ARG A 241 21.13 -28.21 11.83
CA ARG A 241 21.15 -28.50 13.27
C ARG A 241 19.77 -28.81 13.85
N GLY A 242 18.75 -28.93 13.01
CA GLY A 242 17.36 -29.16 13.41
C GLY A 242 16.56 -27.86 13.66
N GLU A 243 17.15 -26.68 13.45
CA GLU A 243 16.50 -25.40 13.73
C GLU A 243 15.77 -24.82 12.51
N ARG A 244 14.76 -25.54 12.05
CA ARG A 244 13.99 -25.18 10.84
C ARG A 244 13.29 -23.82 10.96
N LEU A 245 12.74 -23.50 12.14
CA LEU A 245 12.05 -22.22 12.37
C LEU A 245 13.04 -21.06 12.25
N LEU A 246 14.19 -21.13 12.92
CA LEU A 246 15.20 -20.08 12.84
C LEU A 246 15.73 -19.91 11.40
N GLY A 247 15.99 -21.03 10.70
CA GLY A 247 16.40 -20.98 9.30
C GLY A 247 15.37 -20.26 8.43
N ALA A 248 14.08 -20.59 8.58
CA ALA A 248 13.01 -19.92 7.84
C ALA A 248 12.87 -18.44 8.22
N THR A 249 12.99 -18.09 9.51
CA THR A 249 12.96 -16.70 9.98
C THR A 249 14.08 -15.86 9.36
N VAL A 250 15.32 -16.39 9.33
CA VAL A 250 16.47 -15.70 8.70
C VAL A 250 16.21 -15.43 7.22
N VAL A 251 15.68 -16.42 6.49
CA VAL A 251 15.37 -16.29 5.06
C VAL A 251 14.25 -15.28 4.82
N GLY A 252 13.23 -15.29 5.66
CA GLY A 252 12.13 -14.34 5.60
C GLY A 252 12.57 -12.89 5.81
N LEU A 253 13.35 -12.65 6.88
CA LEU A 253 13.94 -11.33 7.14
C LEU A 253 14.87 -10.90 6.00
N ALA A 254 15.67 -11.82 5.46
CA ALA A 254 16.53 -11.55 4.31
C ALA A 254 15.72 -11.15 3.07
N GLY A 255 14.58 -11.80 2.82
CA GLY A 255 13.69 -11.46 1.70
C GLY A 255 13.18 -10.02 1.77
N ALA A 256 12.82 -9.53 2.95
CA ALA A 256 12.47 -8.11 3.16
C ALA A 256 13.71 -7.21 2.99
N ALA A 257 14.84 -7.58 3.61
CA ALA A 257 16.06 -6.78 3.60
C ALA A 257 16.63 -6.56 2.18
N VAL A 258 16.71 -7.62 1.36
CA VAL A 258 17.38 -7.56 0.05
C VAL A 258 16.47 -7.13 -1.09
N SER A 259 15.16 -7.04 -0.85
CA SER A 259 14.20 -6.52 -1.84
C SER A 259 14.56 -5.10 -2.30
N PRO A 260 14.17 -4.69 -3.52
CA PRO A 260 14.39 -3.31 -3.98
C PRO A 260 13.56 -2.28 -3.23
N TRP A 261 12.45 -2.73 -2.62
CA TRP A 261 11.60 -1.92 -1.76
C TRP A 261 10.94 -2.79 -0.70
N SER A 262 10.99 -2.35 0.56
CA SER A 262 10.17 -2.95 1.62
C SER A 262 9.58 -1.93 2.57
N TRP A 263 8.26 -1.97 2.73
CA TRP A 263 7.58 -1.29 3.84
C TRP A 263 7.77 -2.05 5.15
N GLY A 264 7.46 -1.41 6.28
CA GLY A 264 7.49 -2.03 7.60
C GLY A 264 6.70 -3.34 7.69
N HIS A 265 5.49 -3.38 7.13
CA HIS A 265 4.65 -4.57 7.07
C HIS A 265 5.21 -5.74 6.23
N HIS A 266 6.29 -5.60 5.46
CA HIS A 266 6.98 -6.74 4.84
C HIS A 266 7.80 -7.56 5.85
N TRP A 267 8.09 -6.97 7.01
CA TRP A 267 8.90 -7.56 8.06
C TRP A 267 8.11 -8.48 9.01
N VAL A 268 6.92 -8.98 8.61
CA VAL A 268 6.08 -9.93 9.40
C VAL A 268 6.81 -11.18 9.90
N TRP A 269 8.00 -11.46 9.40
CA TRP A 269 8.93 -12.47 9.93
C TRP A 269 9.38 -12.20 11.38
N VAL A 270 9.10 -11.01 11.92
CA VAL A 270 9.14 -10.76 13.37
C VAL A 270 8.24 -11.72 14.16
N VAL A 271 7.16 -12.24 13.57
CA VAL A 271 6.25 -13.20 14.21
C VAL A 271 6.98 -14.49 14.65
N PRO A 272 7.60 -15.29 13.75
CA PRO A 272 8.39 -16.44 14.17
C PRO A 272 9.68 -16.04 14.89
N LEU A 273 10.25 -14.85 14.64
CA LEU A 273 11.41 -14.36 15.36
C LEU A 273 11.14 -14.21 16.86
N THR A 274 9.99 -13.67 17.26
CA THR A 274 9.65 -13.50 18.68
C THR A 274 9.66 -14.84 19.41
N ALA A 275 9.10 -15.89 18.81
CA ALA A 275 9.16 -17.24 19.40
C ALA A 275 10.61 -17.76 19.53
N VAL A 276 11.45 -17.50 18.52
CA VAL A 276 12.88 -17.85 18.57
C VAL A 276 13.60 -17.06 19.67
N VAL A 277 13.45 -15.75 19.73
CA VAL A 277 14.09 -14.89 20.75
C VAL A 277 13.68 -15.34 22.15
N VAL A 278 12.39 -15.57 22.39
CA VAL A 278 11.89 -16.05 23.68
C VAL A 278 12.50 -17.41 24.04
N ASP A 279 12.57 -18.34 23.08
CA ASP A 279 13.21 -19.64 23.28
C ASP A 279 14.69 -19.49 23.68
N ARG A 280 15.41 -18.68 22.92
CA ARG A 280 16.86 -18.51 23.05
C ARG A 280 17.24 -17.78 24.34
N VAL A 281 16.57 -16.68 24.65
CA VAL A 281 16.87 -15.86 25.83
C VAL A 281 16.42 -16.56 27.11
N PHE A 282 15.17 -17.02 27.19
CA PHE A 282 14.61 -17.48 28.46
C PHE A 282 14.82 -18.98 28.71
N ARG A 283 14.59 -19.83 27.70
CA ARG A 283 14.71 -21.30 27.86
C ARG A 283 16.15 -21.78 27.66
N ARG A 284 16.85 -21.30 26.63
CA ARG A 284 18.24 -21.72 26.33
C ARG A 284 19.32 -20.85 26.97
N ARG A 285 18.95 -19.70 27.55
CA ARG A 285 19.86 -18.76 28.24
C ARG A 285 21.01 -18.25 27.36
N GLU A 286 20.77 -18.09 26.06
CA GLU A 286 21.75 -17.61 25.10
C GLU A 286 21.75 -16.07 25.03
N ARG A 287 22.66 -15.45 25.80
CA ARG A 287 22.73 -13.98 25.95
C ARG A 287 22.90 -13.21 24.63
N ILE A 288 23.50 -13.82 23.60
CA ILE A 288 23.66 -13.19 22.27
C ILE A 288 22.32 -12.81 21.62
N TRP A 289 21.21 -13.44 22.03
CA TRP A 289 19.86 -13.15 21.53
C TRP A 289 19.16 -11.99 22.25
N VAL A 290 19.76 -11.42 23.31
CA VAL A 290 19.22 -10.23 23.98
C VAL A 290 19.22 -9.03 23.05
N VAL A 291 20.26 -8.85 22.22
CA VAL A 291 20.36 -7.74 21.26
C VAL A 291 19.26 -7.82 20.19
N PRO A 292 19.06 -8.95 19.47
CA PRO A 292 17.87 -9.13 18.62
C PRO A 292 16.55 -8.88 19.35
N GLY A 293 16.41 -9.29 20.61
CA GLY A 293 15.21 -9.04 21.41
C GLY A 293 14.96 -7.56 21.68
N ALA A 294 16.00 -6.79 22.01
CA ALA A 294 15.88 -5.35 22.22
C ALA A 294 15.54 -4.60 20.92
N LEU A 295 16.19 -4.95 19.81
CA LEU A 295 15.92 -4.36 18.50
C LEU A 295 14.49 -4.68 18.01
N LEU A 296 13.99 -5.88 18.31
CA LEU A 296 12.60 -6.26 18.03
C LEU A 296 11.60 -5.36 18.76
N VAL A 297 11.82 -5.04 20.03
CA VAL A 297 10.97 -4.10 20.79
C VAL A 297 11.02 -2.70 20.18
N GLY A 298 12.17 -2.29 19.64
CA GLY A 298 12.28 -1.00 18.95
C GLY A 298 11.41 -0.88 17.69
N THR A 299 10.92 -1.99 17.12
CA THR A 299 10.03 -1.97 15.94
C THR A 299 8.58 -1.65 16.28
N PHE A 300 8.27 -1.32 17.55
CA PHE A 300 6.93 -0.93 17.95
C PHE A 300 6.56 0.45 17.38
N PRO A 301 5.32 0.68 16.91
CA PRO A 301 4.92 1.92 16.24
C PRO A 301 5.26 3.19 17.05
N TRP A 302 5.00 3.18 18.36
CA TRP A 302 5.30 4.34 19.22
C TRP A 302 6.79 4.58 19.44
N VAL A 303 7.64 3.55 19.31
CA VAL A 303 9.10 3.74 19.36
C VAL A 303 9.60 4.34 18.05
N LEU A 304 9.08 3.85 16.92
CA LEU A 304 9.39 4.41 15.60
C LEU A 304 8.87 5.85 15.45
N ALA A 305 7.68 6.14 16.00
CA ALA A 305 7.10 7.48 16.00
C ALA A 305 7.93 8.52 16.76
N LEU A 306 8.82 8.11 17.69
CA LEU A 306 9.75 9.06 18.33
C LEU A 306 10.78 9.64 17.35
N ALA A 307 11.06 8.95 16.24
CA ALA A 307 12.00 9.41 15.22
C ALA A 307 11.34 10.05 14.00
N ASP A 308 10.02 9.90 13.85
CA ASP A 308 9.25 10.45 12.75
C ASP A 308 7.81 10.76 13.22
N PRO A 309 7.62 11.75 14.12
CA PRO A 309 6.30 12.01 14.65
C PRO A 309 5.43 12.74 13.62
N PRO A 310 4.10 12.52 13.65
CA PRO A 310 3.18 13.03 12.62
C PRO A 310 3.14 14.55 12.46
N ASP A 311 3.50 15.28 13.51
CA ASP A 311 3.50 16.74 13.60
C ASP A 311 4.90 17.35 13.38
N GLY A 312 5.91 16.53 13.08
CA GLY A 312 7.29 16.97 12.92
C GLY A 312 7.96 17.42 14.22
N SER A 313 7.32 17.29 15.38
CA SER A 313 7.81 17.78 16.69
C SER A 313 8.88 16.89 17.34
N GLY A 314 9.46 15.97 16.58
CA GLY A 314 10.32 14.93 17.13
C GLY A 314 11.59 15.48 17.75
N PRO A 315 12.11 14.83 18.81
CA PRO A 315 13.33 15.27 19.45
C PRO A 315 14.43 15.47 18.40
N ALA A 316 15.11 16.62 18.41
CA ALA A 316 16.13 16.96 17.41
C ALA A 316 17.20 15.87 17.21
N ALA A 317 17.50 15.13 18.30
CA ALA A 317 18.41 13.99 18.27
C ALA A 317 17.90 12.79 17.43
N LEU A 318 16.58 12.63 17.30
CA LEU A 318 15.93 11.54 16.56
C LEU A 318 15.44 11.99 15.17
N THR A 319 15.26 13.29 14.96
CA THR A 319 14.84 13.89 13.68
C THR A 319 16.01 14.40 12.83
N GLY A 320 17.26 14.38 13.35
CA GLY A 320 18.49 14.71 12.63
C GLY A 320 19.71 13.84 13.01
N GLY A 321 20.75 13.86 12.17
CA GLY A 321 22.05 13.25 12.46
C GLY A 321 22.13 11.71 12.42
N PRO A 322 23.20 11.10 12.95
CA PRO A 322 23.46 9.65 12.87
C PRO A 322 22.38 8.79 13.53
N LEU A 323 21.70 9.30 14.57
CA LEU A 323 20.70 8.54 15.30
C LEU A 323 19.39 8.39 14.50
N ARG A 324 18.98 9.40 13.72
CA ARG A 324 17.90 9.26 12.73
C ARG A 324 18.20 8.16 11.71
N PHE A 325 19.44 8.10 11.22
CA PHE A 325 19.86 7.04 10.32
C PHE A 325 19.78 5.65 10.98
N VAL A 326 20.15 5.54 12.26
CA VAL A 326 20.02 4.28 13.01
C VAL A 326 18.55 3.86 13.17
N VAL A 327 17.69 4.75 13.64
CA VAL A 327 16.26 4.43 13.87
C VAL A 327 15.53 4.15 12.57
N GLY A 328 15.78 4.95 11.53
CA GLY A 328 15.20 4.77 10.20
C GLY A 328 15.64 3.47 9.49
N ASN A 329 16.61 2.73 10.04
CA ASN A 329 17.08 1.45 9.50
C ASN A 329 16.99 0.31 10.53
N LEU A 330 16.14 0.45 11.55
CA LEU A 330 16.07 -0.50 12.67
C LEU A 330 15.77 -1.93 12.24
N TYR A 331 14.91 -2.13 11.24
CA TYR A 331 14.61 -3.48 10.72
C TYR A 331 15.84 -4.16 10.11
N LEU A 332 16.71 -3.42 9.40
CA LEU A 332 17.97 -3.94 8.88
C LEU A 332 18.95 -4.27 10.01
N LEU A 333 19.03 -3.42 11.03
CA LEU A 333 19.86 -3.69 12.22
C LEU A 333 19.39 -4.94 12.96
N LEU A 334 18.07 -5.11 13.13
CA LEU A 334 17.46 -6.31 13.68
C LEU A 334 17.85 -7.54 12.86
N PHE A 335 17.74 -7.48 11.53
CA PHE A 335 18.14 -8.58 10.65
C PHE A 335 19.62 -8.94 10.79
N LEU A 336 20.51 -7.94 10.75
CA LEU A 336 21.95 -8.17 10.88
C LEU A 336 22.31 -8.77 12.25
N ALA A 337 21.67 -8.31 13.33
CA ALA A 337 21.84 -8.86 14.67
C ALA A 337 21.35 -10.32 14.75
N VAL A 338 20.20 -10.64 14.14
CA VAL A 338 19.69 -12.03 14.05
C VAL A 338 20.63 -12.92 13.24
N LEU A 339 21.12 -12.42 12.10
CA LEU A 339 22.04 -13.14 11.23
C LEU A 339 23.36 -13.44 11.97
N GLY A 340 23.92 -12.44 12.66
CA GLY A 340 25.11 -12.57 13.50
C GLY A 340 24.91 -13.54 14.66
N ALA A 341 23.81 -13.46 15.40
CA ALA A 341 23.49 -14.38 16.48
C ALA A 341 23.33 -15.83 16.00
N ALA A 342 22.63 -16.03 14.87
CA ALA A 342 22.44 -17.34 14.24
C ALA A 342 23.77 -17.95 13.74
N ALA A 343 24.67 -17.13 13.20
CA ALA A 343 26.02 -17.55 12.80
C ALA A 343 26.91 -17.87 14.02
N GLY A 344 26.89 -17.00 15.04
CA GLY A 344 27.72 -17.05 16.24
C GLY A 344 27.47 -18.26 17.15
N GLY A 345 26.28 -18.87 17.10
CA GLY A 345 25.99 -20.13 17.79
C GLY A 345 26.99 -21.26 17.48
N ARG A 346 27.70 -21.21 16.35
CA ARG A 346 28.81 -22.13 16.05
C ARG A 346 29.98 -22.07 17.02
N ALA A 347 30.39 -20.86 17.41
CA ALA A 347 31.60 -20.68 18.21
C ALA A 347 31.38 -21.22 19.62
N ALA A 348 30.19 -20.98 20.18
CA ALA A 348 29.80 -21.49 21.49
C ALA A 348 29.68 -23.02 21.53
N ASP A 349 29.12 -23.67 20.50
CA ASP A 349 29.00 -25.14 20.46
C ASP A 349 30.37 -25.83 20.26
N ARG A 350 31.26 -25.26 19.44
CA ARG A 350 32.65 -25.77 19.29
C ARG A 350 33.48 -25.62 20.56
N LEU A 351 33.24 -24.57 21.35
CA LEU A 351 33.90 -24.36 22.65
C LEU A 351 33.33 -25.28 23.74
N ARG A 352 32.04 -25.67 23.66
CA ARG A 352 31.38 -26.56 24.63
C ARG A 352 31.65 -28.04 24.38
N HIS A 353 31.91 -28.42 23.14
CA HIS A 353 32.31 -29.77 22.75
C HIS A 353 33.60 -29.70 21.92
N PRO A 354 34.78 -29.51 22.56
CA PRO A 354 36.03 -29.75 21.87
C PRO A 354 35.99 -31.19 21.36
N VAL A 355 36.34 -31.37 20.09
CA VAL A 355 36.50 -32.69 19.48
C VAL A 355 37.35 -33.51 20.44
N GLN A 356 36.76 -34.53 21.07
CA GLN A 356 37.53 -35.53 21.79
C GLN A 356 38.43 -36.16 20.74
N THR A 357 39.70 -35.77 20.72
CA THR A 357 40.76 -36.54 20.08
C THR A 357 40.61 -37.95 20.61
N THR A 358 40.21 -38.86 19.73
CA THR A 358 40.11 -40.28 20.00
C THR A 358 41.42 -40.72 20.67
N HIS A 359 41.34 -41.11 21.94
CA HIS A 359 42.45 -41.80 22.59
C HIS A 359 42.80 -43.05 21.76
N PRO A 360 44.09 -43.39 21.60
CA PRO A 360 44.48 -44.64 20.94
C PRO A 360 43.79 -45.80 21.67
N VAL A 361 43.11 -46.66 20.91
CA VAL A 361 42.51 -47.88 21.44
C VAL A 361 43.62 -48.74 22.03
N ASP A 362 43.58 -48.97 23.34
CA ASP A 362 44.45 -49.91 24.05
C ASP A 362 44.16 -51.34 23.54
N PRO A 363 45.11 -52.05 22.92
CA PRO A 363 44.89 -53.39 22.37
C PRO A 363 44.68 -54.48 23.43
N ARG A 364 44.71 -54.18 24.74
CA ARG A 364 44.75 -55.19 25.80
C ARG A 364 43.44 -55.44 26.56
N ARG A 365 42.29 -54.93 26.12
CA ARG A 365 41.00 -55.27 26.75
C ARG A 365 40.35 -56.51 26.11
N PRO A 366 40.08 -57.59 26.87
CA PRO A 366 39.35 -58.74 26.34
C PRO A 366 37.89 -58.38 26.02
N PHE A 367 37.39 -58.88 24.88
CA PHE A 367 35.99 -58.82 24.49
C PHE A 367 35.11 -59.55 25.52
N ALA A 368 34.15 -58.84 26.12
CA ALA A 368 33.06 -59.47 26.87
C ALA A 368 32.00 -60.01 25.88
N PRO A 369 31.47 -61.23 26.06
CA PRO A 369 30.49 -61.81 25.15
C PRO A 369 29.13 -61.11 25.28
N ALA A 370 28.50 -60.85 24.13
CA ALA A 370 27.21 -60.24 24.00
C ALA A 370 26.09 -61.13 24.57
N GLN A 371 25.19 -60.56 25.39
CA GLN A 371 23.96 -61.24 25.80
C GLN A 371 22.90 -61.21 24.68
N PRO A 372 22.15 -62.32 24.46
CA PRO A 372 21.12 -62.37 23.43
C PRO A 372 19.86 -61.60 23.84
N THR A 373 19.38 -60.74 22.96
CA THR A 373 18.12 -60.00 23.06
C THR A 373 16.96 -60.89 22.58
N PRO A 374 15.78 -60.90 23.23
CA PRO A 374 14.67 -61.76 22.80
C PRO A 374 13.94 -61.18 21.57
N LEU A 375 13.73 -62.05 20.57
CA LEU A 375 13.00 -61.78 19.32
C LEU A 375 11.53 -61.42 19.60
N ARG A 376 11.13 -60.19 19.29
CA ARG A 376 9.73 -59.76 19.27
C ARG A 376 9.06 -60.22 17.98
N ARG A 377 8.15 -61.20 18.09
CA ARG A 377 7.26 -61.69 17.02
C ARG A 377 6.46 -60.54 16.40
N THR A 378 6.54 -60.42 15.08
CA THR A 378 5.68 -59.57 14.25
C THR A 378 4.31 -60.25 14.05
N ARG A 379 3.23 -59.62 14.54
CA ARG A 379 1.87 -59.94 14.11
C ARG A 379 1.43 -58.91 13.07
N ARG A 380 1.42 -59.31 11.79
CA ARG A 380 0.54 -58.74 10.77
C ARG A 380 -0.88 -59.15 11.12
N VAL A 381 -1.79 -58.19 11.28
CA VAL A 381 -3.24 -58.45 11.23
C VAL A 381 -3.85 -57.48 10.23
N THR A 382 -4.41 -58.08 9.19
CA THR A 382 -5.28 -57.55 8.15
C THR A 382 -6.48 -56.82 8.75
N ARG A 383 -6.81 -55.64 8.21
CA ARG A 383 -8.08 -54.95 8.47
C ARG A 383 -9.15 -55.50 7.54
N LEU A 384 -10.23 -56.03 8.11
CA LEU A 384 -11.54 -56.14 7.48
C LEU A 384 -12.59 -55.61 8.48
N ALA A 385 -13.61 -55.00 7.92
CA ALA A 385 -14.59 -54.12 8.57
C ALA A 385 -15.56 -54.82 9.54
N ALA A 386 -16.06 -54.06 10.52
CA ALA A 386 -17.47 -54.11 10.97
C ALA A 386 -17.77 -52.96 11.95
N PHE A 387 -18.95 -52.39 11.78
CA PHE A 387 -19.62 -51.38 12.61
C PHE A 387 -19.83 -51.84 14.05
N GLY A 388 -19.84 -50.89 15.00
CA GLY A 388 -20.31 -51.11 16.37
C GLY A 388 -19.96 -49.95 17.28
N LEU A 389 -20.91 -49.03 17.47
CA LEU A 389 -20.90 -48.02 18.53
C LEU A 389 -20.91 -48.74 19.89
N ASP A 390 -20.06 -48.30 20.82
CA ASP A 390 -20.35 -48.35 22.27
C ASP A 390 -19.39 -47.43 23.04
N TRP A 391 -19.97 -46.58 23.89
CA TRP A 391 -19.30 -45.57 24.72
C TRP A 391 -19.33 -46.02 26.19
N PRO A 392 -18.23 -46.00 26.95
CA PRO A 392 -18.30 -46.25 28.39
C PRO A 392 -18.38 -44.94 29.21
N PRO A 393 -19.00 -44.97 30.40
CA PRO A 393 -19.46 -43.78 31.11
C PRO A 393 -18.36 -43.14 31.99
N ILE A 394 -18.40 -41.81 32.07
CA ILE A 394 -17.58 -41.00 32.98
C ILE A 394 -18.26 -40.98 34.36
N ARG A 395 -17.59 -41.51 35.39
CA ARG A 395 -17.97 -41.30 36.79
C ARG A 395 -17.25 -40.08 37.36
N CYS A 396 -18.03 -39.09 37.80
CA CYS A 396 -17.57 -37.97 38.60
C CYS A 396 -17.56 -38.33 40.09
N ARG A 397 -16.47 -38.03 40.80
CA ARG A 397 -16.48 -37.67 42.22
C ARG A 397 -15.52 -36.50 42.47
N PRO A 398 -15.92 -35.47 43.22
CA PRO A 398 -15.09 -34.32 43.54
C PRO A 398 -14.32 -34.57 44.85
N THR A 399 -13.07 -34.12 44.92
CA THR A 399 -12.41 -33.81 46.19
C THR A 399 -11.80 -32.44 46.07
N VAL A 400 -12.42 -31.49 46.78
CA VAL A 400 -11.90 -30.17 47.08
C VAL A 400 -10.93 -30.31 48.26
N SER A 401 -9.73 -29.78 48.12
CA SER A 401 -8.92 -29.29 49.24
C SER A 401 -8.13 -28.08 48.75
N ALA A 402 -8.48 -26.91 49.27
CA ALA A 402 -7.66 -25.70 49.29
C ALA A 402 -6.42 -25.97 50.20
N VAL A 403 -5.26 -25.32 50.10
CA VAL A 403 -4.92 -23.90 50.09
C VAL A 403 -3.42 -23.82 49.70
N ALA A 404 -3.01 -22.82 48.91
CA ALA A 404 -1.86 -21.92 49.21
C ALA A 404 -1.41 -21.12 47.98
N SER A 405 -1.52 -19.81 48.14
CA SER A 405 -1.03 -18.71 47.31
C SER A 405 0.34 -18.95 46.65
N GLY A 406 0.35 -19.00 45.32
CA GLY A 406 1.55 -19.01 44.48
C GLY A 406 1.26 -18.57 43.04
N GLY A 407 0.35 -17.62 42.85
CA GLY A 407 0.04 -17.09 41.52
C GLY A 407 1.26 -16.35 40.97
N SER A 408 1.95 -16.96 39.99
CA SER A 408 3.06 -16.34 39.28
C SER A 408 2.68 -14.94 38.79
N VAL A 409 3.64 -14.02 38.76
CA VAL A 409 3.47 -12.66 38.20
C VAL A 409 2.86 -12.70 36.80
N LEU A 410 3.16 -13.74 36.01
CA LEU A 410 2.53 -14.02 34.71
C LEU A 410 1.05 -14.38 34.79
N GLY A 411 0.59 -15.09 35.82
CA GLY A 411 -0.83 -15.38 36.04
C GLY A 411 -1.62 -14.13 36.44
N ARG A 412 -1.00 -13.20 37.17
CA ARG A 412 -1.61 -11.91 37.53
C ARG A 412 -1.65 -10.95 36.34
N ILE A 413 -0.61 -10.91 35.51
CA ILE A 413 -0.59 -10.13 34.26
C ILE A 413 -1.55 -10.71 33.22
N ALA A 414 -1.61 -12.04 33.08
CA ALA A 414 -2.59 -12.70 32.21
C ALA A 414 -4.02 -12.50 32.71
N ALA A 415 -4.25 -12.50 34.03
CA ALA A 415 -5.55 -12.16 34.60
C ALA A 415 -5.91 -10.69 34.38
N VAL A 416 -4.98 -9.74 34.51
CA VAL A 416 -5.21 -8.31 34.21
C VAL A 416 -5.44 -8.08 32.71
N ALA A 417 -4.70 -8.75 31.83
CA ALA A 417 -4.90 -8.67 30.38
C ALA A 417 -6.19 -9.37 29.92
N LEU A 418 -6.58 -10.47 30.56
CA LEU A 418 -7.84 -11.17 30.30
C LEU A 418 -9.03 -10.40 30.92
N LEU A 419 -8.85 -9.74 32.06
CA LEU A 419 -9.83 -8.81 32.65
C LEU A 419 -9.98 -7.54 31.81
N LEU A 420 -8.91 -7.02 31.19
CA LEU A 420 -8.98 -5.95 30.19
C LEU A 420 -9.67 -6.41 28.89
N CYS A 421 -9.55 -7.69 28.51
CA CYS A 421 -10.25 -8.26 27.35
C CYS A 421 -11.71 -8.68 27.63
N LEU A 422 -12.06 -8.97 28.89
CA LEU A 422 -13.40 -9.42 29.31
C LEU A 422 -14.23 -8.31 29.96
N ALA A 423 -13.64 -7.18 30.35
CA ALA A 423 -14.36 -5.96 30.75
C ALA A 423 -14.93 -5.15 29.57
N LEU A 424 -14.90 -5.71 28.37
CA LEU A 424 -15.53 -5.16 27.16
C LEU A 424 -16.53 -6.19 26.61
N PRO A 425 -17.64 -6.42 27.32
CA PRO A 425 -18.92 -6.10 26.70
C PRO A 425 -19.89 -5.55 27.75
N GLY A 426 -20.19 -4.26 27.65
CA GLY A 426 -21.04 -3.62 28.63
C GLY A 426 -21.53 -2.23 28.31
N LEU A 427 -21.37 -1.73 27.09
CA LEU A 427 -22.26 -0.73 26.53
C LEU A 427 -22.36 -1.02 25.03
N ALA A 428 -23.38 -1.80 24.65
CA ALA A 428 -24.10 -1.45 23.43
C ALA A 428 -24.83 -0.12 23.71
N SER A 429 -24.05 0.96 23.85
CA SER A 429 -24.48 2.23 23.32
C SER A 429 -24.49 2.02 21.82
N ALA A 430 -25.47 2.58 21.10
CA ALA A 430 -25.21 2.91 19.70
C ALA A 430 -23.87 3.65 19.70
N GLU A 431 -22.81 3.01 19.19
CA GLU A 431 -21.48 3.58 19.31
C GLU A 431 -21.50 4.82 18.41
N PRO A 432 -21.24 6.01 18.96
CA PRO A 432 -21.35 7.23 18.20
C PRO A 432 -20.43 7.11 16.99
N ALA A 433 -20.88 7.59 15.83
CA ALA A 433 -19.99 7.78 14.68
C ALA A 433 -18.67 8.44 15.15
N SER A 434 -17.54 8.29 14.46
CA SER A 434 -16.37 9.10 14.81
C SER A 434 -16.78 10.59 14.89
N PRO A 435 -16.38 11.35 15.93
CA PRO A 435 -16.86 12.72 16.10
C PRO A 435 -16.69 13.49 14.79
N ALA A 436 -17.78 14.03 14.28
CA ALA A 436 -17.82 14.66 12.98
C ALA A 436 -18.84 15.78 13.00
N ALA A 437 -18.44 16.93 12.49
CA ALA A 437 -19.36 18.03 12.21
C ALA A 437 -19.76 17.93 10.73
N ARG A 438 -21.05 17.69 10.46
CA ARG A 438 -21.61 17.50 9.12
C ARG A 438 -22.50 18.66 8.76
N VAL A 439 -22.42 19.13 7.52
CA VAL A 439 -23.40 20.07 6.97
C VAL A 439 -24.62 19.29 6.45
N LEU A 440 -25.81 19.65 6.89
CA LEU A 440 -27.09 19.05 6.47
C LEU A 440 -27.75 19.87 5.36
N SER A 441 -27.62 21.19 5.40
CA SER A 441 -28.14 22.09 4.37
C SER A 441 -27.24 23.32 4.19
N PRO A 442 -27.08 23.85 2.97
CA PRO A 442 -27.61 23.32 1.72
C PRO A 442 -26.91 22.02 1.30
N ALA A 443 -27.46 21.32 0.29
CA ALA A 443 -26.86 20.09 -0.22
C ALA A 443 -25.51 20.37 -0.89
N ASP A 444 -24.65 19.35 -0.98
CA ASP A 444 -23.37 19.45 -1.69
C ASP A 444 -23.60 19.87 -3.16
N ASN A 445 -22.70 20.70 -3.68
CA ASN A 445 -22.76 21.37 -4.98
C ASN A 445 -23.93 22.35 -5.19
N THR A 446 -24.58 22.84 -4.13
CA THR A 446 -25.63 23.86 -4.26
C THR A 446 -25.08 25.14 -4.88
N LEU A 447 -25.83 25.69 -5.84
CA LEU A 447 -25.55 26.98 -6.45
C LEU A 447 -25.91 28.10 -5.48
N VAL A 448 -24.98 29.03 -5.27
CA VAL A 448 -25.10 30.15 -4.34
C VAL A 448 -24.67 31.42 -5.05
N GLN A 449 -25.38 32.53 -4.84
CA GLN A 449 -25.08 33.80 -5.48
C GLN A 449 -24.14 34.67 -4.63
N THR A 450 -23.22 35.42 -5.27
CA THR A 450 -22.44 36.45 -4.57
C THR A 450 -23.37 37.53 -4.04
N GLY A 451 -23.03 38.08 -2.87
CA GLY A 451 -23.86 39.08 -2.18
C GLY A 451 -25.16 38.55 -1.57
N VAL A 452 -25.54 37.28 -1.82
CA VAL A 452 -26.73 36.65 -1.23
C VAL A 452 -26.31 35.79 -0.04
N PRO A 453 -26.79 36.09 1.19
CA PRO A 453 -26.46 35.29 2.36
C PRO A 453 -27.00 33.86 2.26
N VAL A 454 -26.17 32.88 2.59
CA VAL A 454 -26.53 31.45 2.68
C VAL A 454 -26.23 30.93 4.07
N THR A 455 -27.25 30.37 4.71
CA THR A 455 -27.13 29.74 6.03
C THR A 455 -26.82 28.26 5.88
N LEU A 456 -25.63 27.89 6.31
CA LEU A 456 -25.23 26.51 6.53
C LEU A 456 -25.87 26.03 7.83
N ARG A 457 -26.49 24.86 7.81
CA ARG A 457 -27.01 24.18 8.99
C ARG A 457 -26.39 22.81 9.07
N GLY A 458 -25.93 22.44 10.25
CA GLY A 458 -25.27 21.17 10.44
C GLY A 458 -25.40 20.64 11.84
N GLU A 459 -24.86 19.44 12.02
CA GLU A 459 -24.86 18.73 13.28
C GLU A 459 -23.47 18.16 13.58
N SER A 460 -23.11 18.23 14.86
CA SER A 460 -21.94 17.60 15.45
C SER A 460 -22.40 16.29 16.07
N THR A 461 -22.03 15.20 15.39
CA THR A 461 -22.39 13.84 15.76
C THR A 461 -21.15 13.12 16.28
N GLY A 462 -21.36 12.01 16.98
CA GLY A 462 -20.24 11.12 17.26
C GLY A 462 -19.39 11.45 18.49
N VAL A 463 -19.72 12.50 19.24
CA VAL A 463 -18.94 13.01 20.38
C VAL A 463 -19.03 12.19 21.67
N GLY A 464 -19.94 11.21 21.74
CA GLY A 464 -20.07 10.31 22.90
C GLY A 464 -20.23 11.05 24.24
N ALA A 465 -19.63 10.51 25.30
CA ALA A 465 -19.67 11.06 26.65
C ALA A 465 -18.78 12.31 26.85
N ASP A 466 -17.81 12.53 25.95
CA ASP A 466 -16.91 13.69 25.99
C ASP A 466 -17.62 15.00 25.61
N GLY A 467 -18.74 14.90 24.91
CA GLY A 467 -19.55 16.04 24.47
C GLY A 467 -18.83 16.91 23.42
N VAL A 468 -19.58 17.86 22.86
CA VAL A 468 -18.97 18.92 22.03
C VAL A 468 -18.32 19.93 22.98
N LYS A 469 -17.01 20.17 22.84
CA LYS A 469 -16.35 21.32 23.50
C LYS A 469 -16.59 22.59 22.70
N TYR A 470 -16.42 22.50 21.39
CA TYR A 470 -16.86 23.48 20.40
C TYR A 470 -16.83 22.86 19.00
N THR A 471 -17.60 23.43 18.08
CA THR A 471 -17.57 23.10 16.65
C THR A 471 -16.94 24.25 15.89
N GLU A 472 -16.11 23.94 14.90
CA GLU A 472 -15.42 24.95 14.11
C GLU A 472 -15.65 24.77 12.61
N ILE A 473 -15.59 25.88 11.88
CA ILE A 473 -15.69 25.95 10.43
C ILE A 473 -14.47 26.65 9.83
N SER A 474 -14.07 26.26 8.63
CA SER A 474 -13.20 27.05 7.76
C SER A 474 -13.80 27.16 6.37
N LEU A 475 -13.52 28.29 5.71
CA LEU A 475 -13.92 28.61 4.34
C LEU A 475 -12.73 28.81 3.40
N HIS A 476 -11.50 28.67 3.91
CA HIS A 476 -10.27 29.01 3.18
C HIS A 476 -9.32 27.83 3.06
N ASP A 477 -9.10 27.10 4.15
CA ASP A 477 -8.17 25.98 4.21
C ASP A 477 -8.53 25.01 5.36
N ASN A 478 -7.68 24.02 5.59
CA ASN A 478 -7.86 23.06 6.68
C ASN A 478 -7.03 23.42 7.92
N ASP A 479 -6.62 24.68 8.08
CA ASP A 479 -5.72 25.12 9.15
C ASP A 479 -6.27 26.32 9.95
N HIS A 480 -7.07 27.19 9.33
CA HIS A 480 -7.66 28.37 9.96
C HIS A 480 -9.15 28.18 10.21
N PHE A 481 -9.50 27.90 11.47
CA PHE A 481 -10.86 27.59 11.89
C PHE A 481 -11.45 28.67 12.79
N VAL A 482 -12.76 28.87 12.68
CA VAL A 482 -13.55 29.77 13.53
C VAL A 482 -14.60 28.94 14.27
N VAL A 483 -14.74 29.19 15.58
CA VAL A 483 -15.76 28.53 16.41
C VAL A 483 -17.16 29.02 16.01
N ILE A 484 -18.05 28.07 15.70
CA ILE A 484 -19.43 28.32 15.26
C ILE A 484 -20.50 27.79 16.21
N ALA A 485 -20.12 26.93 17.16
CA ALA A 485 -21.00 26.46 18.22
C ALA A 485 -20.20 26.13 19.48
N GLY A 486 -20.79 26.43 20.62
CA GLY A 486 -20.17 26.33 21.94
C GLY A 486 -20.26 24.95 22.58
N ALA A 487 -19.82 24.85 23.83
CA ALA A 487 -19.84 23.60 24.58
C ALA A 487 -21.27 23.05 24.74
N GLY A 488 -21.46 21.78 24.43
CA GLY A 488 -22.76 21.10 24.50
C GLY A 488 -23.69 21.33 23.31
N GLU A 489 -23.36 22.23 22.39
CA GLU A 489 -24.17 22.52 21.20
C GLU A 489 -23.90 21.50 20.08
N THR A 490 -24.87 20.62 19.83
CA THR A 490 -24.77 19.58 18.79
C THR A 490 -25.37 20.00 17.46
N SER A 491 -26.26 20.99 17.44
CA SER A 491 -26.75 21.62 16.21
C SER A 491 -26.11 22.99 16.05
N TRP A 492 -25.68 23.32 14.84
CA TRP A 492 -25.02 24.58 14.56
C TRP A 492 -25.54 25.20 13.27
N GLN A 493 -25.44 26.52 13.18
CA GLN A 493 -25.74 27.26 11.96
C GLN A 493 -24.69 28.35 11.75
N TYR A 494 -24.33 28.57 10.50
CA TYR A 494 -23.35 29.56 10.13
C TYR A 494 -23.75 30.21 8.80
N THR A 495 -23.91 31.53 8.80
CA THR A 495 -24.29 32.27 7.59
C THR A 495 -23.06 32.84 6.92
N ILE A 496 -22.90 32.55 5.64
CA ILE A 496 -21.88 33.11 4.78
C ILE A 496 -22.53 34.06 3.76
N THR A 497 -21.85 35.13 3.40
CA THR A 497 -22.22 35.97 2.26
C THR A 497 -21.03 35.96 1.30
N PRO A 498 -21.06 35.13 0.24
CA PRO A 498 -19.94 35.00 -0.67
C PRO A 498 -19.65 36.32 -1.39
N ALA A 499 -18.39 36.73 -1.39
CA ALA A 499 -17.92 37.91 -2.10
C ALA A 499 -17.52 37.56 -3.55
N ASP A 500 -17.38 38.57 -4.41
CA ASP A 500 -17.12 38.39 -5.84
C ASP A 500 -15.79 37.67 -6.14
N TRP A 501 -14.79 37.80 -5.27
CA TRP A 501 -13.53 37.07 -5.39
C TRP A 501 -13.64 35.57 -5.04
N GLN A 502 -14.79 35.12 -4.53
CA GLN A 502 -15.08 33.72 -4.18
C GLN A 502 -15.92 32.99 -5.26
N ILE A 503 -16.18 33.62 -6.41
CA ILE A 503 -16.85 33.00 -7.56
C ILE A 503 -16.08 31.73 -7.96
N GLY A 504 -16.79 30.61 -8.11
CA GLY A 504 -16.20 29.28 -8.30
C GLY A 504 -16.71 28.28 -7.26
N SER A 505 -15.88 27.33 -6.86
CA SER A 505 -16.25 26.38 -5.79
C SER A 505 -15.71 26.87 -4.45
N LEU A 506 -16.61 27.15 -3.50
CA LEU A 506 -16.26 27.44 -2.11
C LEU A 506 -16.36 26.17 -1.30
N ARG A 507 -15.23 25.73 -0.74
CA ARG A 507 -15.18 24.57 0.14
C ARG A 507 -15.38 24.98 1.58
N VAL A 508 -16.23 24.24 2.26
CA VAL A 508 -16.48 24.40 3.68
C VAL A 508 -15.91 23.20 4.42
N TRP A 509 -14.98 23.46 5.34
CA TRP A 509 -14.44 22.46 6.25
C TRP A 509 -15.10 22.61 7.60
N THR A 510 -15.51 21.50 8.20
CA THR A 510 -16.05 21.49 9.56
C THR A 510 -15.35 20.44 10.39
N ARG A 511 -15.12 20.76 11.66
CA ARG A 511 -14.59 19.81 12.63
C ARG A 511 -15.22 20.03 13.99
N VAL A 512 -15.28 18.95 14.76
CA VAL A 512 -15.72 19.00 16.15
C VAL A 512 -14.52 18.76 17.06
N VAL A 513 -14.44 19.56 18.12
CA VAL A 513 -13.40 19.44 19.14
C VAL A 513 -14.06 18.94 20.42
N THR A 514 -13.47 17.92 21.02
CA THR A 514 -13.78 17.42 22.37
C THR A 514 -12.56 17.67 23.27
N ASP A 515 -12.66 17.38 24.56
CA ASP A 515 -11.54 17.60 25.49
C ASP A 515 -10.31 16.74 25.16
N ASN A 516 -10.49 15.59 24.51
CA ASN A 516 -9.43 14.61 24.26
C ASN A 516 -9.17 14.35 22.78
N TRP A 517 -9.94 14.97 21.88
CA TRP A 517 -9.87 14.65 20.46
C TRP A 517 -10.27 15.83 19.57
N VAL A 518 -9.57 15.98 18.45
CA VAL A 518 -9.96 16.86 17.34
C VAL A 518 -10.28 15.93 16.18
N SER A 519 -11.48 16.02 15.62
CA SER A 519 -11.82 15.18 14.48
C SER A 519 -10.89 15.49 13.31
N THR A 520 -10.21 14.47 12.79
CA THR A 520 -9.39 14.52 11.58
C THR A 520 -10.33 14.74 10.38
N THR A 521 -10.73 15.99 10.22
CA THR A 521 -11.41 16.63 9.08
C THR A 521 -12.50 15.79 8.40
N SER A 522 -13.78 16.09 8.69
CA SER A 522 -14.90 15.44 8.00
C SER A 522 -15.43 16.26 6.82
N ILE A 523 -15.60 15.58 5.68
CA ILE A 523 -16.46 15.84 4.51
C ILE A 523 -16.65 17.33 4.16
N ALA A 524 -15.89 17.78 3.17
CA ALA A 524 -16.07 19.06 2.51
C ALA A 524 -17.49 19.18 1.90
N LEU A 525 -18.28 20.16 2.35
CA LEU A 525 -19.40 20.68 1.55
C LEU A 525 -18.82 21.63 0.52
N ASN A 526 -19.15 21.41 -0.75
CA ASN A 526 -18.75 22.26 -1.86
C ASN A 526 -19.95 23.11 -2.26
N LEU A 527 -19.83 24.43 -2.16
CA LEU A 527 -20.81 25.37 -2.71
C LEU A 527 -20.33 25.88 -4.05
N ARG A 528 -21.23 26.04 -5.01
CA ARG A 528 -20.92 26.61 -6.32
C ARG A 528 -21.34 28.08 -6.31
N ILE A 529 -20.38 28.96 -6.06
CA ILE A 529 -20.58 30.40 -6.03
C ILE A 529 -20.63 30.94 -7.46
N THR A 530 -21.72 31.62 -7.79
CA THR A 530 -21.95 32.33 -9.04
C THR A 530 -22.29 33.77 -8.71
N ASP A 531 -22.02 34.70 -9.62
CA ASP A 531 -22.55 36.07 -9.60
C ASP A 531 -24.07 36.15 -9.89
N GLY A 532 -24.76 35.02 -10.10
CA GLY A 532 -26.18 34.97 -10.40
C GLY A 532 -26.55 35.41 -11.82
N THR A 533 -25.57 35.86 -12.60
CA THR A 533 -25.71 36.26 -14.00
C THR A 533 -24.46 35.81 -14.72
N ARG A 534 -24.50 34.73 -15.50
CA ARG A 534 -23.35 34.43 -16.39
C ARG A 534 -23.13 35.68 -17.25
N PRO A 535 -21.97 36.35 -17.19
CA PRO A 535 -21.73 37.49 -18.05
C PRO A 535 -21.90 37.04 -19.49
N ALA A 536 -22.59 37.85 -20.31
CA ALA A 536 -22.62 37.61 -21.75
C ALA A 536 -21.17 37.69 -22.24
N VAL A 537 -20.62 36.57 -22.69
CA VAL A 537 -19.25 36.51 -23.19
C VAL A 537 -19.32 36.61 -24.70
N THR A 538 -19.08 37.81 -25.22
CA THR A 538 -18.98 38.05 -26.67
C THR A 538 -17.51 38.07 -27.07
N CYS A 539 -17.04 36.97 -27.64
CA CYS A 539 -15.68 36.78 -28.11
C CYS A 539 -15.67 35.69 -29.19
N PRO A 540 -14.64 35.66 -30.05
CA PRO A 540 -13.88 34.44 -30.25
C PRO A 540 -12.89 34.30 -29.07
N CYS A 541 -13.19 33.41 -28.14
CA CYS A 541 -12.37 33.14 -26.97
C CYS A 541 -11.30 32.11 -27.31
N THR A 542 -10.07 32.35 -26.87
CA THR A 542 -9.00 31.36 -26.91
C THR A 542 -8.50 31.10 -25.49
N PHE A 543 -8.05 29.88 -25.22
CA PHE A 543 -7.38 29.59 -23.97
C PHE A 543 -6.12 30.47 -23.83
N ASN A 544 -6.10 31.34 -22.83
CA ASN A 544 -5.00 32.26 -22.57
C ASN A 544 -4.22 31.80 -21.32
N PRO A 545 -3.16 30.99 -21.49
CA PRO A 545 -2.32 30.57 -20.38
C PRO A 545 -1.68 31.77 -19.65
N PRO A 546 -1.51 31.73 -18.31
CA PRO A 546 -0.91 32.83 -17.53
C PRO A 546 0.58 33.08 -17.81
N ALA A 547 1.23 32.19 -18.56
CA ALA A 547 2.62 32.32 -18.96
C ALA A 547 2.73 32.23 -20.48
N ALA A 548 3.74 32.88 -21.04
CA ALA A 548 4.06 32.85 -22.46
C ALA A 548 4.92 31.61 -22.83
N PRO A 549 4.94 31.20 -24.11
CA PRO A 549 5.81 30.11 -24.57
C PRO A 549 7.28 30.44 -24.37
N ASP A 550 8.00 29.53 -23.72
CA ASP A 550 9.46 29.59 -23.61
C ASP A 550 10.08 29.18 -24.96
N ARG A 551 10.54 30.17 -25.73
CA ARG A 551 11.15 29.97 -27.05
C ARG A 551 12.47 29.19 -27.02
N SER A 552 13.07 28.97 -25.85
CA SER A 552 14.23 28.10 -25.70
C SER A 552 13.87 26.61 -25.67
N ARG A 553 12.59 26.26 -25.51
CA ARG A 553 12.09 24.89 -25.40
C ARG A 553 11.48 24.38 -26.71
N LEU A 554 12.30 24.45 -27.76
CA LEU A 554 12.02 23.80 -29.02
C LEU A 554 12.50 22.34 -28.94
N TYR A 555 11.63 21.41 -29.27
CA TYR A 555 11.93 19.99 -29.34
C TYR A 555 11.83 19.52 -30.79
N THR A 556 12.64 18.54 -31.15
CA THR A 556 12.63 17.90 -32.47
C THR A 556 12.69 16.39 -32.28
N GLU A 557 11.64 15.72 -32.74
CA GLU A 557 11.53 14.27 -32.74
C GLU A 557 11.83 13.71 -34.14
N ARG A 558 12.11 12.41 -34.22
CA ARG A 558 12.46 11.76 -35.51
C ARG A 558 11.26 11.50 -36.41
N GLU A 559 10.06 11.52 -35.85
CA GLU A 559 8.82 11.15 -36.51
C GLU A 559 7.77 12.26 -36.35
N PRO A 560 6.81 12.38 -37.30
CA PRO A 560 5.72 13.33 -37.18
C PRO A 560 4.84 13.03 -35.96
N LEU A 561 4.42 14.08 -35.24
CA LEU A 561 3.60 13.97 -34.03
C LEU A 561 2.28 14.72 -34.16
N GLU A 562 1.25 14.23 -33.47
CA GLU A 562 0.04 14.99 -33.19
C GLU A 562 0.13 15.59 -31.77
N LEU A 563 -0.02 16.90 -31.64
CA LEU A 563 0.11 17.64 -30.39
C LEU A 563 -1.22 18.30 -30.05
N GLY A 564 -1.73 18.06 -28.86
CA GLY A 564 -3.10 18.34 -28.48
C GLY A 564 -3.26 19.07 -27.17
N PHE A 565 -4.42 19.70 -27.04
CA PHE A 565 -4.91 20.36 -25.86
C PHE A 565 -6.35 19.94 -25.61
N ARG A 566 -6.56 19.36 -24.44
CA ARG A 566 -7.82 18.87 -23.95
C ARG A 566 -8.53 19.95 -23.14
N PHE A 567 -9.80 20.16 -23.42
CA PHE A 567 -10.62 21.20 -22.78
C PHE A 567 -12.08 20.81 -22.67
N PHE A 568 -12.79 21.56 -21.83
CA PHE A 568 -14.25 21.66 -21.85
C PHE A 568 -14.66 23.13 -21.77
N THR A 569 -15.93 23.40 -22.04
CA THR A 569 -16.48 24.75 -21.92
C THR A 569 -17.52 24.87 -20.80
N ASP A 570 -17.61 26.02 -20.16
CA ASP A 570 -18.60 26.27 -19.10
C ASP A 570 -20.03 26.42 -19.66
N ARG A 571 -20.16 26.69 -20.96
CA ARG A 571 -21.39 26.95 -21.71
C ARG A 571 -21.32 26.39 -23.14
N PRO A 572 -22.46 26.10 -23.78
CA PRO A 572 -22.47 25.66 -25.17
C PRO A 572 -21.98 26.77 -26.11
N GLY A 573 -21.43 26.40 -27.25
CA GLY A 573 -20.92 27.36 -28.25
C GLY A 573 -20.45 26.65 -29.51
N THR A 574 -19.65 27.34 -30.30
CA THR A 574 -19.05 26.78 -31.51
C THR A 574 -17.54 26.94 -31.49
N VAL A 575 -16.81 25.89 -31.85
CA VAL A 575 -15.37 25.97 -32.09
C VAL A 575 -15.16 26.28 -33.57
N THR A 576 -14.56 27.43 -33.87
CA THR A 576 -14.35 27.94 -35.24
C THR A 576 -12.98 27.59 -35.80
N GLY A 577 -12.02 27.26 -34.94
CA GLY A 577 -10.67 26.91 -35.37
C GLY A 577 -9.73 26.54 -34.22
N VAL A 578 -8.45 26.45 -34.56
CA VAL A 578 -7.35 26.20 -33.62
C VAL A 578 -6.36 27.35 -33.71
N LYS A 579 -5.97 27.89 -32.57
CA LYS A 579 -4.92 28.90 -32.44
C LYS A 579 -3.65 28.25 -31.89
N LEU A 580 -2.55 28.44 -32.58
CA LEU A 580 -1.21 28.11 -32.09
C LEU A 580 -0.59 29.35 -31.44
N ALA A 581 0.42 29.18 -30.60
CA ALA A 581 1.19 30.33 -30.13
C ALA A 581 1.95 31.00 -31.28
N ASP A 582 2.10 32.32 -31.25
CA ASP A 582 2.86 33.11 -32.23
C ASP A 582 4.33 32.68 -32.38
N ALA A 583 4.84 31.92 -31.40
CA ALA A 583 6.17 31.35 -31.44
C ALA A 583 6.22 29.98 -32.13
N ALA A 584 5.10 29.27 -32.32
CA ALA A 584 5.07 27.89 -32.80
C ALA A 584 5.65 27.76 -34.22
N PRO A 585 6.50 26.75 -34.50
CA PRO A 585 7.01 26.54 -35.84
C PRO A 585 5.85 26.00 -36.67
N LEU A 586 5.29 26.84 -37.54
CA LEU A 586 4.27 26.37 -38.45
C LEU A 586 4.96 25.88 -39.72
N GLU A 587 4.99 24.56 -39.84
CA GLU A 587 5.66 23.88 -40.93
C GLU A 587 4.67 23.58 -42.06
N PRO A 588 5.10 23.62 -43.33
CA PRO A 588 4.26 23.19 -44.44
C PRO A 588 3.67 21.80 -44.19
N GLY A 589 2.35 21.66 -44.29
CA GLY A 589 1.64 20.41 -44.01
C GLY A 589 1.09 20.28 -42.58
N THR A 590 1.24 21.32 -41.74
CA THR A 590 0.55 21.40 -40.45
C THR A 590 -0.95 21.28 -40.64
N THR A 591 -1.60 20.40 -39.88
CA THR A 591 -3.05 20.16 -39.97
C THR A 591 -3.65 20.23 -38.58
N ALA A 592 -4.67 21.07 -38.39
CA ALA A 592 -5.40 21.23 -37.15
C ALA A 592 -6.65 20.35 -37.12
N ARG A 593 -6.98 19.80 -35.95
CA ARG A 593 -8.12 18.91 -35.73
C ARG A 593 -8.88 19.25 -34.46
N LEU A 594 -10.17 18.96 -34.47
CA LEU A 594 -11.03 18.94 -33.30
C LEU A 594 -11.62 17.54 -33.12
N TRP A 595 -11.45 16.98 -31.93
CA TRP A 595 -11.93 15.67 -31.53
C TRP A 595 -12.98 15.80 -30.44
N GLY A 596 -14.08 15.06 -30.58
CA GLY A 596 -15.11 14.92 -29.55
C GLY A 596 -15.16 13.49 -28.99
N PRO A 597 -16.14 13.20 -28.12
CA PRO A 597 -16.26 11.88 -27.48
C PRO A 597 -16.42 10.71 -28.47
N ARG A 598 -16.95 10.97 -29.67
CA ARG A 598 -17.23 9.97 -30.70
C ARG A 598 -16.19 9.90 -31.83
N GLY A 599 -15.11 10.69 -31.76
CA GLY A 599 -14.05 10.73 -32.78
C GLY A 599 -13.82 12.13 -33.35
N LEU A 600 -13.24 12.18 -34.55
CA LEU A 600 -12.91 13.43 -35.26
C LEU A 600 -14.18 14.20 -35.63
N LEU A 601 -14.21 15.50 -35.32
CA LEU A 601 -15.33 16.40 -35.61
C LEU A 601 -15.02 17.38 -36.74
N ALA A 602 -13.79 17.89 -36.80
CA ALA A 602 -13.32 18.77 -37.88
C ALA A 602 -11.82 18.65 -38.08
N GLU A 603 -11.38 18.93 -39.30
CA GLU A 603 -9.99 18.97 -39.72
C GLU A 603 -9.81 20.14 -40.71
N THR A 604 -8.66 20.81 -40.66
CA THR A 604 -8.26 21.84 -41.62
C THR A 604 -6.73 21.84 -41.76
N SER A 605 -6.23 22.00 -42.98
CA SER A 605 -4.79 22.10 -43.23
C SER A 605 -4.37 23.56 -43.31
N ASP A 606 -3.10 23.85 -43.03
CA ASP A 606 -2.56 25.20 -43.12
C ASP A 606 -2.81 25.83 -44.51
N THR A 607 -3.46 27.00 -44.49
CA THR A 607 -3.76 27.83 -45.65
C THR A 607 -2.92 29.11 -45.71
N GLY A 608 -1.95 29.27 -44.79
CA GLY A 608 -1.09 30.45 -44.66
C GLY A 608 -1.57 31.48 -43.63
N ALA A 609 -2.58 31.16 -42.81
CA ALA A 609 -3.23 32.08 -41.88
C ALA A 609 -2.66 32.05 -40.44
N PHE A 610 -1.33 32.04 -40.26
CA PHE A 610 -0.70 31.99 -38.94
C PHE A 610 -1.13 33.17 -38.02
N PRO A 611 -1.39 32.96 -36.72
CA PRO A 611 -1.29 31.74 -35.92
C PRO A 611 -2.60 30.94 -35.77
N ARG A 612 -3.52 31.05 -36.73
CA ARG A 612 -4.88 30.50 -36.62
C ARG A 612 -5.24 29.61 -37.81
N LEU A 613 -5.77 28.42 -37.53
CA LEU A 613 -6.30 27.52 -38.54
C LEU A 613 -7.81 27.40 -38.35
N ASP A 614 -8.57 27.98 -39.28
CA ASP A 614 -10.04 27.97 -39.24
C ASP A 614 -10.61 26.70 -39.87
N PHE A 615 -11.62 26.14 -39.22
CA PHE A 615 -12.40 25.04 -39.77
C PHE A 615 -13.36 25.57 -40.83
N ALA A 616 -13.55 24.82 -41.93
CA ALA A 616 -14.47 25.21 -43.00
C ALA A 616 -15.94 25.36 -42.53
N ARG A 617 -16.30 24.69 -41.42
CA ARG A 617 -17.59 24.81 -40.75
C ARG A 617 -17.36 24.89 -39.24
N PRO A 618 -17.89 25.91 -38.55
CA PRO A 618 -17.89 25.95 -37.09
C PRO A 618 -18.55 24.70 -36.50
N VAL A 619 -17.93 24.12 -35.48
CA VAL A 619 -18.40 22.89 -34.84
C VAL A 619 -19.11 23.22 -33.53
N PRO A 620 -20.41 22.90 -33.36
CA PRO A 620 -21.09 23.09 -32.09
C PRO A 620 -20.52 22.15 -31.03
N VAL A 621 -20.30 22.69 -29.83
CA VAL A 621 -19.82 21.95 -28.67
C VAL A 621 -20.72 22.18 -27.47
N ASP A 622 -21.05 21.09 -26.79
CA ASP A 622 -21.82 21.10 -25.56
C ASP A 622 -20.95 21.53 -24.36
N SER A 623 -21.56 22.23 -23.40
CA SER A 623 -20.88 22.56 -22.14
C SER A 623 -20.48 21.29 -21.38
N HIS A 624 -19.39 21.35 -20.62
CA HIS A 624 -18.91 20.27 -19.75
C HIS A 624 -18.67 18.94 -20.48
N THR A 625 -18.46 19.00 -21.80
CA THR A 625 -18.11 17.83 -22.62
C THR A 625 -16.62 17.87 -22.98
N ASP A 626 -16.01 16.69 -23.03
CA ASP A 626 -14.58 16.54 -23.30
C ASP A 626 -14.26 16.68 -24.78
N TYR A 627 -13.43 17.67 -25.10
CA TYR A 627 -12.91 17.90 -26.45
C TYR A 627 -11.39 17.98 -26.43
N VAL A 628 -10.78 17.68 -27.58
CA VAL A 628 -9.36 17.87 -27.82
C VAL A 628 -9.21 18.66 -29.10
N VAL A 629 -8.48 19.78 -29.06
CA VAL A 629 -7.92 20.38 -30.29
C VAL A 629 -6.49 19.91 -30.45
N SER A 630 -6.05 19.67 -31.68
CA SER A 630 -4.67 19.27 -31.96
C SER A 630 -4.14 19.87 -33.25
N TYR A 631 -2.82 19.80 -33.42
CA TYR A 631 -2.15 20.02 -34.70
C TYR A 631 -1.11 18.93 -34.97
N THR A 632 -0.90 18.60 -36.24
CA THR A 632 0.23 17.76 -36.66
C THR A 632 1.48 18.63 -36.77
N ALA A 633 2.58 18.19 -36.14
CA ALA A 633 3.95 18.67 -36.37
C ALA A 633 4.63 17.76 -37.42
N PRO A 634 4.66 18.13 -38.72
CA PRO A 634 5.05 17.24 -39.80
C PRO A 634 6.51 16.77 -39.77
N THR A 635 7.44 17.59 -39.26
CA THR A 635 8.85 17.18 -39.09
C THR A 635 9.17 16.71 -37.67
N GLY A 636 8.18 16.66 -36.78
CA GLY A 636 8.38 16.36 -35.36
C GLY A 636 8.94 17.54 -34.55
N THR A 637 8.99 18.75 -35.11
CA THR A 637 9.49 19.95 -34.42
C THR A 637 8.34 20.74 -33.76
N TYR A 638 8.46 21.06 -32.47
CA TYR A 638 7.39 21.74 -31.71
C TYR A 638 7.89 22.46 -30.45
N PHE A 639 7.10 23.41 -29.95
CA PHE A 639 7.29 23.96 -28.61
C PHE A 639 6.52 23.17 -27.58
N ALA A 640 7.18 22.92 -26.45
CA ALA A 640 6.49 22.42 -25.27
C ALA A 640 7.04 23.08 -24.01
N THR A 641 6.19 23.23 -23.01
CA THR A 641 6.64 23.56 -21.66
C THR A 641 6.26 22.41 -20.74
N PRO A 642 7.19 21.51 -20.40
CA PRO A 642 6.97 20.48 -19.39
C PRO A 642 6.65 21.09 -18.01
N ALA A 643 5.93 20.34 -17.19
CA ALA A 643 5.44 20.73 -15.86
C ALA A 643 4.63 22.03 -15.87
N TYR A 644 3.83 22.25 -16.92
CA TYR A 644 3.01 23.45 -17.07
C TYR A 644 1.69 23.32 -16.28
N PHE A 645 0.97 22.22 -16.49
CA PHE A 645 -0.31 21.94 -15.84
C PHE A 645 -0.09 21.21 -14.51
N THR A 646 0.45 21.91 -13.51
CA THR A 646 0.64 21.41 -12.13
C THR A 646 -0.57 21.66 -11.21
N GLY A 647 -1.59 22.35 -11.73
CA GLY A 647 -2.92 22.59 -11.14
C GLY A 647 -3.91 22.95 -12.27
N PRO A 648 -5.18 23.30 -11.97
CA PRO A 648 -6.05 23.86 -13.00
C PRO A 648 -5.42 25.12 -13.57
N VAL A 649 -5.47 25.21 -14.88
CA VAL A 649 -5.14 26.42 -15.60
C VAL A 649 -6.32 26.70 -16.51
N GLY A 650 -6.98 27.85 -16.35
CA GLY A 650 -8.04 28.27 -17.24
C GLY A 650 -9.04 29.23 -16.63
N ASN A 651 -9.57 30.10 -17.47
CA ASN A 651 -10.66 31.01 -17.14
C ASN A 651 -11.86 30.63 -18.03
N PRO A 652 -13.11 30.72 -17.53
CA PRO A 652 -14.28 30.62 -18.38
C PRO A 652 -14.16 31.55 -19.62
N PRO A 653 -14.60 31.11 -20.82
CA PRO A 653 -15.42 29.92 -21.05
C PRO A 653 -14.65 28.64 -21.42
N ILE A 654 -13.31 28.67 -21.60
CA ILE A 654 -12.50 27.49 -21.99
C ILE A 654 -11.61 27.06 -20.82
N ILE A 655 -11.75 25.81 -20.38
CA ILE A 655 -11.07 25.32 -19.17
C ILE A 655 -10.13 24.15 -19.54
N ALA A 656 -8.85 24.25 -19.13
CA ALA A 656 -7.82 23.23 -19.36
C ALA A 656 -7.57 22.38 -18.12
N GLY A 657 -8.39 21.35 -17.93
CA GLY A 657 -8.27 20.46 -16.77
C GLY A 657 -8.56 21.14 -15.42
N TYR A 658 -9.00 20.31 -14.47
CA TYR A 658 -9.52 20.63 -13.14
C TYR A 658 -10.61 21.73 -13.10
N ASP A 659 -11.84 21.35 -12.72
CA ASP A 659 -12.41 22.05 -11.56
C ASP A 659 -11.67 21.49 -10.34
N ASN A 660 -11.35 22.33 -9.36
CA ASN A 660 -10.13 22.18 -8.57
C ASN A 660 -10.10 20.97 -7.60
N PHE A 661 -11.05 20.04 -7.60
CA PHE A 661 -11.19 19.11 -6.49
C PHE A 661 -11.83 17.72 -6.74
N GLN A 662 -11.87 17.26 -7.99
CA GLN A 662 -11.94 15.83 -8.33
C GLN A 662 -10.69 15.46 -9.15
N PRO A 663 -9.92 14.41 -8.80
CA PRO A 663 -8.97 13.83 -9.74
C PRO A 663 -9.77 13.22 -10.88
N PHE A 664 -9.78 13.84 -12.06
CA PHE A 664 -10.58 13.31 -13.17
C PHE A 664 -9.95 12.03 -13.76
N PRO A 665 -10.78 11.01 -14.06
CA PRO A 665 -10.41 9.73 -14.68
C PRO A 665 -9.89 9.79 -16.13
N TYR A 666 -9.35 10.92 -16.60
CA TYR A 666 -9.02 11.07 -18.01
C TYR A 666 -7.66 11.71 -18.38
N GLY A 667 -6.83 12.19 -17.44
CA GLY A 667 -5.43 12.59 -17.73
C GLY A 667 -5.17 14.09 -17.96
N ALA A 668 -3.89 14.47 -18.16
CA ALA A 668 -3.42 15.85 -18.23
C ALA A 668 -3.92 16.63 -19.48
N PRO A 669 -4.03 17.98 -19.43
CA PRO A 669 -4.56 18.78 -20.54
C PRO A 669 -3.72 18.75 -21.82
N GLY A 670 -2.40 18.72 -21.70
CA GLY A 670 -1.52 18.57 -22.86
C GLY A 670 -1.41 17.12 -23.28
N LEU A 671 -1.76 16.85 -24.53
CA LEU A 671 -1.77 15.53 -25.14
C LEU A 671 -0.76 15.45 -26.29
N TYR A 672 -0.18 14.28 -26.53
CA TYR A 672 0.56 13.97 -27.74
C TYR A 672 0.22 12.57 -28.23
N GLY A 673 0.56 12.27 -29.48
CA GLY A 673 0.36 10.95 -30.05
C GLY A 673 0.91 10.83 -31.47
N PRO A 674 0.69 9.66 -32.11
CA PRO A 674 1.03 9.47 -33.51
C PRO A 674 0.33 10.51 -34.40
N ALA A 675 1.03 11.04 -35.40
CA ALA A 675 0.43 11.98 -36.34
C ALA A 675 -0.88 11.44 -36.93
N ARG A 676 -1.89 12.32 -37.07
CA ARG A 676 -3.25 12.00 -37.59
C ARG A 676 -4.13 11.15 -36.68
N ALA A 677 -3.64 10.70 -35.52
CA ALA A 677 -4.46 10.03 -34.51
C ALA A 677 -4.94 11.03 -33.45
N ARG A 678 -6.04 10.74 -32.75
CA ARG A 678 -6.42 11.51 -31.56
C ARG A 678 -5.29 11.39 -30.53
N PRO A 679 -4.64 12.48 -30.12
CA PRO A 679 -3.58 12.40 -29.13
C PRO A 679 -4.19 11.99 -27.79
N ASP A 680 -3.59 11.01 -27.12
CA ASP A 680 -4.09 10.39 -25.89
C ASP A 680 -3.00 10.15 -24.84
N GLN A 681 -1.74 10.46 -25.17
CA GLN A 681 -0.60 10.34 -24.26
C GLN A 681 -0.27 11.68 -23.63
N THR A 682 0.32 11.66 -22.44
CA THR A 682 0.72 12.88 -21.71
C THR A 682 2.18 12.78 -21.31
N TYR A 683 2.93 13.89 -21.35
CA TYR A 683 4.31 13.95 -20.86
C TYR A 683 4.46 15.07 -19.85
N ASN A 684 4.66 14.72 -18.57
CA ASN A 684 4.97 15.65 -17.48
C ASN A 684 4.04 16.88 -17.43
N GLY A 685 2.73 16.74 -17.69
CA GLY A 685 1.79 17.87 -17.70
C GLY A 685 2.19 19.01 -18.66
N ALA A 686 2.79 18.70 -19.80
CA ALA A 686 3.29 19.70 -20.74
C ALA A 686 2.19 20.54 -21.38
N ASN A 687 2.48 21.79 -21.75
CA ASN A 687 1.66 22.58 -22.66
C ASN A 687 2.32 22.62 -24.03
N TYR A 688 1.59 22.19 -25.06
CA TYR A 688 2.03 22.16 -26.46
C TYR A 688 1.60 23.40 -27.26
N TRP A 689 1.09 24.43 -26.56
CA TRP A 689 0.79 25.75 -27.10
C TRP A 689 -0.23 25.74 -28.24
N VAL A 690 -1.25 24.90 -28.09
CA VAL A 690 -2.40 24.78 -28.97
C VAL A 690 -3.69 25.05 -28.18
N SER A 691 -4.58 25.87 -28.73
CA SER A 691 -5.80 26.34 -28.06
C SER A 691 -6.99 26.34 -29.03
N PRO A 692 -8.22 26.07 -28.59
CA PRO A 692 -9.40 26.23 -29.42
C PRO A 692 -9.72 27.71 -29.62
N VAL A 693 -10.34 28.05 -30.75
CA VAL A 693 -11.07 29.31 -30.94
C VAL A 693 -12.55 29.02 -30.75
N PHE A 694 -13.13 29.53 -29.66
CA PHE A 694 -14.48 29.21 -29.21
C PHE A 694 -15.38 30.44 -29.17
N GLU A 695 -16.55 30.37 -29.79
CA GLU A 695 -17.59 31.38 -29.78
C GLU A 695 -18.77 30.89 -28.93
N PRO A 696 -19.00 31.46 -27.74
CA PRO A 696 -20.05 31.00 -26.84
C PRO A 696 -21.47 31.34 -27.35
N THR A 697 -22.44 30.46 -27.07
CA THR A 697 -23.88 30.74 -27.25
C THR A 697 -24.45 31.15 -25.90
N GLY A 698 -24.93 32.39 -25.79
CA GLY A 698 -25.48 32.95 -24.53
C GLY A 698 -24.63 34.10 -24.02
#